data_AF-A0A552HLJ5-F1
#
_entry.id   AF-A0A552HLJ5-F1
#
_cell.length_a   1.000
_cell.length_b   1.000
_cell.length_c   1.000
_cell.angle_alpha   90.00
_cell.angle_beta   90.00
_cell.angle_gamma   90.00
#
_symmetry.space_group_name_H-M   'P 1'
#
loop_
_entity.id
_entity.type
_entity.pdbx_description
1 polymer ?
#
loop_
_entity_poly.entity_id
_entity_poly.type
_entity_poly.pdbx_seq_one_letter_code
_entity_poly.pdbx_strand_id
1 'polypeptide(L)'
;MSLKASGGSSLARPQLYQTVPVSAITQAEQQDRFLDKPELNELIAYFQSGSKRLDIAQTLTRNSDLIVSRAANRIFTGGSPMAYLEKPPVEELALVGAGKVINVQEGMKLGTVTYAESGSGGGGGFLGGLKGIFASSGPIPPGFRPINVSRYGPSNMQKSLRDLSWFLRYITYAIVAGDTSILIVNTRGLREVLENACSIDATIVALQEMRAASIEYFQRDKDAATLISDYFNILLGELKAPTPANKLRQRPSSDQQGLSLPQSYYNGAEKRQKFVMKTGLSESEKSSIIKAAYRQIFERDITRAYSQSISDLESKVKNGDISMKEFVRRLGKSPLYRKQFFEPFINSRALELAFRHFLGRGPSSREEVQKYFSIVSSGGLGALIDALVDSQEYSDYFGEETVPYLRGLGAEAQECRNWGMQIDLFNYSAPFRKVPQFITTFAKYDRPLPDQHVYGSGNDPLEIQFGAIFPKETREPSSSPAPFSKDTKRILIHRGPATNNQNSNPGARGEFPGTLGPKVFRLNNELPGSSNGVSVKFGESSTQRVILAAYRQVFGRMPYEGQRLSVAEIKLENGDITLREFIKTLAKSETFRKIYWTPLYVVKAIEYIHRRLLGRPTYGRQEMNQYFDICSKKGFYALIDAIIDSPEYTEAFGEDTVPYERYLTPQGMQLRMVRLGNLREDIGQRVDQEETPRFIELGTPSVSIRTEPDIQSRVGQGVTVQREQTKIFKLLTNLDKVAVQNTVRAAYRQIFERDLEPYIINAEFTALESKLSNAEITVKEFIEGLGGSDLYLKEFYAPYPNTKVIELGTKHFLGRAPLNQKEIQKYNQILATQGLKAFIGAMVNSMEYLQLFGEDTVPYRRFPTLPAANFPNTERLYNKLTKQDSELVVPSFKPVVKVGG
;
A
#
# COMPACT_ATOMS: atom_id res chain seq x y z
N MET A 1 22.01 -2.20 12.33
CA MET A 1 20.68 -1.72 11.89
C MET A 1 20.84 -0.87 10.64
N SER A 2 20.24 -1.26 9.50
CA SER A 2 20.21 -0.40 8.31
C SER A 2 19.01 0.54 8.41
N LEU A 3 19.23 1.84 8.20
CA LEU A 3 18.15 2.83 8.06
C LEU A 3 17.45 2.58 6.73
N LYS A 4 16.12 2.44 6.74
CA LYS A 4 15.32 2.07 5.55
C LYS A 4 14.48 3.23 4.99
N ALA A 5 14.34 4.30 5.77
CA ALA A 5 13.56 5.47 5.40
C ALA A 5 14.20 6.74 5.97
N SER A 6 13.83 7.90 5.40
CA SER A 6 14.25 9.21 5.89
C SER A 6 13.08 10.18 5.83
N GLY A 7 12.95 11.01 6.87
CA GLY A 7 12.03 12.14 6.89
C GLY A 7 12.53 13.35 6.09
N GLY A 8 13.73 13.27 5.51
CA GLY A 8 14.46 14.40 4.94
C GLY A 8 15.42 15.04 5.95
N SER A 9 16.45 15.70 5.44
CA SER A 9 17.36 16.53 6.22
C SER A 9 17.20 17.99 5.79
N SER A 10 16.36 18.72 6.52
CA SER A 10 16.20 20.15 6.30
C SER A 10 17.39 20.90 6.91
N LEU A 11 17.85 21.97 6.26
CA LEU A 11 18.98 22.77 6.72
C LEU A 11 18.58 23.55 7.99
N ALA A 12 18.86 22.98 9.15
CA ALA A 12 18.72 23.67 10.42
C ALA A 12 20.03 24.36 10.78
N ARG A 13 20.00 25.68 10.89
CA ARG A 13 21.15 26.46 11.39
C ARG A 13 20.89 26.78 12.86
N PRO A 14 21.64 26.18 13.81
CA PRO A 14 21.49 26.54 15.20
C PRO A 14 21.92 28.00 15.38
N GLN A 15 21.09 28.79 16.08
CA GLN A 15 21.50 30.12 16.45
C GLN A 15 22.60 30.04 17.50
N LEU A 16 23.72 30.71 17.23
CA LEU A 16 24.90 30.67 18.10
C LEU A 16 24.86 31.79 19.15
N TYR A 17 24.39 32.97 18.75
CA TYR A 17 24.31 34.16 19.57
C TYR A 17 23.30 35.17 19.01
N GLN A 18 23.05 36.22 19.77
CA GLN A 18 22.17 37.33 19.41
C GLN A 18 23.00 38.59 19.15
N THR A 19 22.50 39.47 18.30
CA THR A 19 23.01 40.83 18.11
C THR A 19 21.87 41.80 18.36
N VAL A 20 22.18 43.04 18.71
CA VAL A 20 21.14 44.07 18.92
C VAL A 20 20.22 44.20 17.70
N PRO A 21 20.74 44.29 16.45
CA PRO A 21 19.88 44.38 15.28
C PRO A 21 19.00 43.15 15.07
N VAL A 22 19.56 41.95 15.22
CA VAL A 22 18.79 40.71 15.04
C VAL A 22 17.71 40.59 16.11
N SER A 23 18.01 40.91 17.37
CA SER A 23 17.03 40.88 18.46
C SER A 23 15.86 41.84 18.21
N ALA A 24 16.13 43.11 17.89
CA ALA A 24 15.09 44.11 17.64
C ALA A 24 14.20 43.74 16.45
N ILE A 25 14.79 43.29 15.33
CA ILE A 25 14.03 42.88 14.14
C ILE A 25 13.22 41.63 14.41
N THR A 26 13.79 40.65 15.10
CA THR A 26 13.12 39.37 15.40
C THR A 26 11.91 39.58 16.30
N GLN A 27 11.96 40.52 17.25
CA GLN A 27 10.79 40.82 18.10
C GLN A 27 9.60 41.38 17.31
N ALA A 28 9.85 42.24 16.32
CA ALA A 28 8.82 42.76 15.44
C ALA A 28 8.29 41.67 14.49
N GLU A 29 9.20 40.86 13.93
CA GLU A 29 8.89 39.74 13.01
C GLU A 29 8.02 38.68 13.70
N GLN A 30 8.37 38.24 14.91
CA GLN A 30 7.58 37.29 15.69
C GLN A 30 6.16 37.78 16.00
N GLN A 31 5.89 39.08 15.84
CA GLN A 31 4.58 39.70 16.06
C GLN A 31 3.84 40.09 14.76
N ASP A 32 4.41 39.84 13.57
CA ASP A 32 3.93 40.34 12.27
C ASP A 32 3.70 41.88 12.27
N ARG A 33 4.45 42.60 13.11
CA ARG A 33 4.42 44.06 13.20
C ARG A 33 5.49 44.67 12.31
N PHE A 34 5.26 45.91 11.90
CA PHE A 34 6.37 46.77 11.48
C PHE A 34 7.11 47.25 12.71
N LEU A 35 8.41 47.55 12.55
CA LEU A 35 9.24 48.08 13.62
C LEU A 35 8.62 49.37 14.20
N ASP A 36 8.40 49.36 15.52
CA ASP A 36 7.88 50.53 16.21
C ASP A 36 9.02 51.52 16.51
N LYS A 37 8.65 52.78 16.81
CA LYS A 37 9.62 53.84 17.16
C LYS A 37 10.68 53.44 18.21
N PRO A 38 10.36 52.76 19.34
CA PRO A 38 11.39 52.38 20.30
C PRO A 38 12.40 51.37 19.75
N GLU A 39 11.95 50.38 18.97
CA GLU A 39 12.84 49.39 18.32
C GLU A 39 13.72 50.08 17.25
N LEU A 40 13.17 51.04 16.50
CA LEU A 40 13.94 51.87 15.57
C LEU A 40 14.98 52.74 16.29
N ASN A 41 14.61 53.34 17.42
CA ASN A 41 15.52 54.15 18.23
C ASN A 41 16.67 53.31 18.79
N GLU A 42 16.40 52.06 19.18
CA GLU A 42 17.43 51.11 19.62
C GLU A 42 18.43 50.79 18.49
N LEU A 43 17.93 50.55 17.28
CA LEU A 43 18.77 50.35 16.09
C LEU A 43 19.62 51.59 15.79
N ILE A 44 19.01 52.79 15.82
CA ILE A 44 19.71 54.06 15.59
C ILE A 44 20.83 54.23 16.61
N ALA A 45 20.55 54.02 17.90
CA ALA A 45 21.54 54.12 18.96
C ALA A 45 22.69 53.12 18.77
N TYR A 46 22.38 51.88 18.37
CA TYR A 46 23.39 50.87 18.07
C TYR A 46 24.31 51.31 16.92
N PHE A 47 23.76 51.71 15.77
CA PHE A 47 24.55 52.10 14.61
C PHE A 47 25.36 53.39 14.82
N GLN A 48 24.82 54.37 15.55
CA GLN A 48 25.55 55.59 15.92
C GLN A 48 26.78 55.28 16.80
N SER A 49 26.67 54.28 17.68
CA SER A 49 27.79 53.82 18.52
C SER A 49 28.79 52.90 17.79
N GLY A 50 28.57 52.58 16.51
CA GLY A 50 29.33 51.59 15.76
C GLY A 50 30.82 51.90 15.60
N SER A 51 31.19 53.15 15.27
CA SER A 51 32.61 53.54 15.11
C SER A 51 33.39 53.29 16.40
N LYS A 52 32.85 53.74 17.54
CA LYS A 52 33.49 53.53 18.85
C LYS A 52 33.75 52.05 19.14
N ARG A 53 32.78 51.17 18.86
CA ARG A 53 32.91 49.72 19.08
C ARG A 53 33.99 49.09 18.19
N LEU A 54 34.10 49.55 16.93
CA LEU A 54 35.14 49.10 16.01
C LEU A 54 36.52 49.59 16.46
N ASP A 55 36.64 50.84 16.89
CA ASP A 55 37.91 51.41 17.38
C ASP A 55 38.40 50.66 18.63
N ILE A 56 37.48 50.32 19.54
CA ILE A 56 37.76 49.46 20.69
C ILE A 56 38.28 48.09 20.24
N ALA A 57 37.54 47.41 19.36
CA ALA A 57 37.90 46.08 18.89
C ALA A 57 39.24 46.07 18.15
N GLN A 58 39.52 47.08 17.31
CA GLN A 58 40.79 47.21 16.60
C GLN A 58 41.97 47.40 17.56
N THR A 59 41.83 48.27 18.55
CA THR A 59 42.88 48.55 19.54
C THR A 59 43.18 47.32 20.39
N LEU A 60 42.14 46.62 20.87
CA LEU A 60 42.30 45.37 21.63
C LEU A 60 42.92 44.25 20.78
N THR A 61 42.54 44.16 19.50
CA THR A 61 43.10 43.15 18.59
C THR A 61 44.56 43.43 18.28
N ARG A 62 44.93 44.69 18.01
CA ARG A 62 46.31 45.13 17.75
C ARG A 62 47.24 44.85 18.92
N ASN A 63 46.74 45.02 20.16
CA ASN A 63 47.51 44.84 21.39
C ASN A 63 47.26 43.48 22.07
N SER A 64 46.66 42.52 21.37
CA SER A 64 46.23 41.24 21.95
C SER A 64 47.38 40.42 22.54
N ASP A 65 48.52 40.34 21.84
CA ASP A 65 49.73 39.65 22.32
C ASP A 65 50.21 40.25 23.66
N LEU A 66 50.20 41.58 23.80
CA LEU A 66 50.61 42.27 25.03
C LEU A 66 49.63 42.02 26.18
N ILE A 67 48.32 42.10 25.91
CA ILE A 67 47.27 41.86 26.91
C ILE A 67 47.35 40.42 27.45
N VAL A 68 47.48 39.44 26.55
CA VAL A 68 47.61 38.02 26.92
C VAL A 68 48.94 37.78 27.64
N SER A 69 50.04 38.42 27.21
CA SER A 69 51.35 38.28 27.88
C SER A 69 51.31 38.70 29.34
N ARG A 70 50.65 39.84 29.63
CA ARG A 70 50.56 40.42 30.96
C ARG A 70 49.73 39.54 31.89
N ALA A 71 48.61 39.02 31.38
CA ALA A 71 47.77 38.08 32.11
C ALA A 71 48.48 36.74 32.36
N ALA A 72 49.19 36.21 31.36
CA ALA A 72 49.93 34.95 31.49
C ALA A 72 51.08 35.06 32.51
N ASN A 73 51.84 36.16 32.50
CA ASN A 73 52.92 36.40 33.45
C ASN A 73 52.43 36.58 34.90
N ARG A 74 51.16 36.95 35.09
CA ARG A 74 50.54 37.06 36.41
C ARG A 74 50.25 35.71 37.04
N ILE A 75 49.96 34.68 36.24
CA ILE A 75 49.51 33.36 36.71
C ILE A 75 50.56 32.26 36.52
N PHE A 76 51.52 32.43 35.61
CA PHE A 76 52.57 31.45 35.33
C PHE A 76 53.93 31.92 35.85
N THR A 77 54.75 30.97 36.33
CA THR A 77 56.11 31.21 36.83
C THR A 77 57.09 30.16 36.28
N GLY A 78 58.38 30.51 36.18
CA GLY A 78 59.42 29.54 35.83
C GLY A 78 59.61 29.27 34.33
N GLY A 79 59.29 30.24 33.45
CA GLY A 79 59.52 30.18 32.00
C GLY A 79 58.83 31.33 31.26
N SER A 80 59.05 31.48 29.95
CA SER A 80 58.31 32.43 29.11
C SER A 80 57.01 31.78 28.60
N PRO A 81 55.82 32.17 29.11
CA PRO A 81 54.57 31.54 28.69
C PRO A 81 54.29 31.74 27.20
N MET A 82 54.64 32.90 26.66
CA MET A 82 54.30 33.30 25.28
C MET A 82 54.88 32.37 24.21
N ALA A 83 55.94 31.61 24.52
CA ALA A 83 56.50 30.61 23.62
C ALA A 83 55.50 29.49 23.23
N TYR A 84 54.43 29.31 24.00
CA TYR A 84 53.39 28.30 23.77
C TYR A 84 52.12 28.86 23.12
N LEU A 85 52.08 30.14 22.73
CA LEU A 85 50.91 30.71 22.04
C LEU A 85 50.88 30.25 20.58
N GLU A 86 49.92 29.40 20.24
CA GLU A 86 49.65 29.03 18.85
C GLU A 86 48.93 30.19 18.13
N LYS A 87 49.61 30.83 17.19
CA LYS A 87 48.97 31.79 16.29
C LYS A 87 48.16 31.02 15.26
N PRO A 88 46.89 31.36 15.01
CA PRO A 88 46.13 30.74 13.94
C PRO A 88 46.86 30.95 12.60
N PRO A 89 46.82 29.99 11.67
CA PRO A 89 47.33 30.22 10.33
C PRO A 89 46.58 31.43 9.76
N VAL A 90 47.32 32.45 9.36
CA VAL A 90 46.76 33.59 8.63
C VAL A 90 46.34 33.04 7.27
N GLU A 91 45.06 32.74 7.08
CA GLU A 91 44.52 32.67 5.73
C GLU A 91 44.75 34.05 5.12
N GLU A 92 45.59 34.13 4.08
CA GLU A 92 45.73 35.32 3.27
C GLU A 92 44.35 35.70 2.74
N LEU A 93 43.71 36.65 3.42
CA LEU A 93 42.57 37.36 2.89
C LEU A 93 43.03 37.95 1.56
N ALA A 94 42.42 37.48 0.48
CA ALA A 94 42.61 38.04 -0.86
C ALA A 94 42.35 39.55 -0.78
N LEU A 95 43.43 40.33 -0.75
CA LEU A 95 43.42 41.77 -0.78
C LEU A 95 42.83 42.22 -2.11
N VAL A 96 41.65 42.83 -2.06
CA VAL A 96 41.23 43.79 -3.07
C VAL A 96 41.91 45.12 -2.72
N GLY A 97 42.88 45.53 -3.53
CA GLY A 97 43.38 46.91 -3.54
C GLY A 97 44.89 47.05 -3.33
N ALA A 98 45.55 47.56 -4.36
CA ALA A 98 46.97 47.87 -4.48
C ALA A 98 47.65 48.45 -3.21
N GLY A 99 48.70 47.76 -2.76
CA GLY A 99 49.63 48.24 -1.74
C GLY A 99 50.85 47.31 -1.64
N LYS A 100 52.04 47.87 -1.82
CA LYS A 100 53.36 47.23 -1.91
C LYS A 100 53.59 46.13 -0.85
N VAL A 101 53.96 44.93 -1.30
CA VAL A 101 54.36 43.79 -0.46
C VAL A 101 55.75 44.04 0.11
N ILE A 102 55.87 44.12 1.44
CA ILE A 102 57.16 44.00 2.15
C ILE A 102 57.30 42.54 2.58
N ASN A 103 58.43 41.95 2.20
CA ASN A 103 58.73 40.53 2.31
C ASN A 103 59.03 40.14 3.77
N VAL A 104 58.17 39.33 4.40
CA VAL A 104 58.27 38.91 5.82
C VAL A 104 59.04 37.59 5.98
N GLN A 105 59.94 37.27 5.04
CA GLN A 105 60.71 36.01 5.06
C GLN A 105 62.17 36.14 5.56
N GLU A 106 62.65 37.35 5.90
CA GLU A 106 64.01 37.54 6.44
C GLU A 106 64.09 37.74 7.96
N GLY A 107 62.96 37.77 8.68
CA GLY A 107 62.94 37.92 10.15
C GLY A 107 63.10 36.61 10.96
N MET A 108 63.02 35.45 10.31
CA MET A 108 63.00 34.13 10.97
C MET A 108 64.38 33.44 11.07
N LYS A 109 65.49 34.20 11.00
CA LYS A 109 66.84 33.63 11.07
C LYS A 109 67.79 34.21 12.13
N LEU A 110 67.32 35.03 13.06
CA LEU A 110 68.13 35.40 14.23
C LEU A 110 67.34 35.21 15.53
N GLY A 111 67.48 34.01 16.10
CA GLY A 111 67.29 33.80 17.52
C GLY A 111 68.35 34.58 18.30
N THR A 112 67.98 35.04 19.50
CA THR A 112 68.73 35.92 20.42
C THR A 112 68.79 37.40 20.04
N VAL A 113 67.79 38.17 20.48
CA VAL A 113 68.00 39.60 20.76
C VAL A 113 67.23 39.99 22.02
N THR A 114 67.99 40.22 23.09
CA THR A 114 67.62 40.97 24.28
C THR A 114 67.15 42.37 23.85
N TYR A 115 65.95 42.77 24.23
CA TYR A 115 65.45 44.11 23.89
C TYR A 115 66.30 45.19 24.57
N ALA A 116 67.20 45.79 23.81
CA ALA A 116 67.84 47.06 24.08
C ALA A 116 67.30 48.11 23.12
N GLU A 117 67.03 49.27 23.71
CA GLU A 117 66.44 50.50 23.19
C GLU A 117 67.32 51.23 22.16
N SER A 118 66.72 51.96 21.22
CA SER A 118 67.12 53.31 20.73
C SER A 118 66.34 53.64 19.43
N GLY A 119 65.86 54.85 19.17
CA GLY A 119 65.87 56.16 19.86
C GLY A 119 64.80 57.07 19.22
N SER A 120 64.60 58.34 19.56
CA SER A 120 65.18 59.24 20.55
C SER A 120 64.19 60.39 20.77
N GLY A 121 64.00 60.85 22.02
CA GLY A 121 63.35 62.14 22.26
C GLY A 121 62.67 62.28 23.63
N GLY A 122 63.45 62.51 24.69
CA GLY A 122 63.02 63.35 25.82
C GLY A 122 62.48 62.67 27.09
N GLY A 123 63.41 62.17 27.92
CA GLY A 123 63.48 62.44 29.38
C GLY A 123 62.29 62.05 30.28
N GLY A 124 62.37 60.87 30.89
CA GLY A 124 61.48 60.43 31.97
C GLY A 124 61.72 58.99 32.39
N GLY A 125 62.90 58.73 32.98
CA GLY A 125 63.53 57.41 33.09
C GLY A 125 62.91 56.41 34.08
N PHE A 126 63.05 55.13 33.70
CA PHE A 126 63.36 53.91 34.46
C PHE A 126 62.50 53.51 35.69
N LEU A 127 61.71 54.41 36.28
CA LEU A 127 60.85 54.17 37.45
C LEU A 127 59.37 53.96 37.10
N GLY A 128 58.98 54.18 35.83
CA GLY A 128 57.62 53.89 35.34
C GLY A 128 57.32 52.39 35.20
N GLY A 129 58.35 51.57 34.94
CA GLY A 129 58.20 50.11 34.74
C GLY A 129 57.97 49.31 36.02
N LEU A 130 58.37 49.83 37.19
CA LEU A 130 58.10 49.19 38.49
C LEU A 130 56.77 49.61 39.13
N LYS A 131 56.19 50.75 38.74
CA LYS A 131 54.86 51.17 39.26
C LYS A 131 53.70 50.34 38.72
N GLY A 132 53.84 49.72 37.55
CA GLY A 132 52.80 48.87 36.94
C GLY A 132 52.68 47.46 37.55
N ILE A 133 53.69 47.00 38.30
CA ILE A 133 53.71 45.66 38.92
C ILE A 133 52.96 45.64 40.27
N PHE A 134 52.82 46.81 40.90
CA PHE A 134 52.16 46.99 42.21
C PHE A 134 50.78 47.67 42.15
N ALA A 135 50.29 48.03 40.96
CA ALA A 135 48.89 48.43 40.81
C ALA A 135 48.01 47.17 40.95
N SER A 136 47.39 46.99 42.12
CA SER A 136 46.53 45.83 42.40
C SER A 136 45.37 45.76 41.41
N SER A 137 45.39 44.80 40.48
CA SER A 137 44.36 44.63 39.42
C SER A 137 43.03 44.03 39.90
N GLY A 138 42.85 43.89 41.21
CA GLY A 138 41.65 43.35 41.84
C GLY A 138 42.00 42.50 43.06
N PRO A 139 40.99 42.08 43.84
CA PRO A 139 41.19 41.18 44.97
C PRO A 139 41.64 39.80 44.48
N ILE A 140 42.80 39.33 44.97
CA ILE A 140 43.32 37.99 44.71
C ILE A 140 42.47 36.99 45.50
N PRO A 141 41.92 35.94 44.87
CA PRO A 141 41.19 34.89 45.58
C PRO A 141 42.09 34.17 46.60
N PRO A 142 41.59 33.80 47.80
CA PRO A 142 42.39 33.20 48.86
C PRO A 142 43.02 31.84 48.49
N GLY A 143 42.52 31.16 47.45
CA GLY A 143 43.02 29.88 46.94
C GLY A 143 44.09 29.97 45.83
N PHE A 144 44.45 31.19 45.38
CA PHE A 144 45.33 31.37 44.23
C PHE A 144 46.77 30.91 44.50
N ARG A 145 47.31 30.07 43.60
CA ARG A 145 48.73 29.70 43.54
C ARG A 145 49.24 29.84 42.10
N PRO A 146 50.41 30.47 41.87
CA PRO A 146 50.98 30.57 40.53
C PRO A 146 51.38 29.18 40.00
N ILE A 147 51.10 28.95 38.72
CA ILE A 147 51.34 27.67 38.04
C ILE A 147 52.77 27.67 37.49
N ASN A 148 53.54 26.62 37.75
CA ASN A 148 54.88 26.50 37.21
C ASN A 148 54.86 25.90 35.79
N VAL A 149 55.42 26.63 34.82
CA VAL A 149 55.43 26.25 33.39
C VAL A 149 56.03 24.86 33.16
N SER A 150 57.14 24.53 33.84
CA SER A 150 57.84 23.24 33.68
C SER A 150 57.02 22.04 34.17
N ARG A 151 56.22 22.24 35.24
CA ARG A 151 55.37 21.19 35.82
C ARG A 151 54.02 21.04 35.11
N TYR A 152 53.54 22.10 34.46
CA TYR A 152 52.24 22.11 33.80
C TYR A 152 52.26 21.39 32.43
N GLY A 153 53.42 21.41 31.76
CA GLY A 153 53.64 20.74 30.49
C GLY A 153 53.15 21.53 29.27
N PRO A 154 53.73 21.28 28.08
CA PRO A 154 53.53 22.11 26.89
C PRO A 154 52.09 22.12 26.37
N SER A 155 51.41 20.97 26.34
CA SER A 155 50.04 20.87 25.83
C SER A 155 49.02 21.63 26.70
N ASN A 156 49.18 21.59 28.03
CA ASN A 156 48.30 22.34 28.93
C ASN A 156 48.60 23.84 28.88
N MET A 157 49.88 24.23 28.75
CA MET A 157 50.27 25.63 28.51
C MET A 157 49.62 26.19 27.23
N GLN A 158 49.68 25.44 26.12
CA GLN A 158 49.03 25.82 24.86
C GLN A 158 47.52 26.03 25.03
N LYS A 159 46.82 25.10 25.70
CA LYS A 159 45.38 25.24 25.99
C LYS A 159 45.09 26.50 26.80
N SER A 160 45.84 26.75 27.87
CA SER A 160 45.63 27.93 28.72
C SER A 160 45.83 29.25 27.97
N LEU A 161 46.88 29.36 27.14
CA LEU A 161 47.10 30.58 26.34
C LEU A 161 46.09 30.74 25.19
N ARG A 162 45.69 29.62 24.57
CA ARG A 162 44.58 29.60 23.62
C ARG A 162 43.30 30.11 24.29
N ASP A 163 42.98 29.65 25.49
CA ASP A 163 41.75 30.05 26.18
C ASP A 163 41.80 31.54 26.57
N LEU A 164 42.94 32.08 27.03
CA LEU A 164 43.11 33.53 27.25
C LEU A 164 42.91 34.35 25.97
N SER A 165 43.46 33.89 24.84
CA SER A 165 43.23 34.56 23.56
C SER A 165 41.77 34.45 23.08
N TRP A 166 41.10 33.32 23.33
CA TRP A 166 39.67 33.15 23.04
C TRP A 166 38.79 34.07 23.87
N PHE A 167 39.07 34.25 25.16
CA PHE A 167 38.33 35.19 25.99
C PHE A 167 38.44 36.62 25.45
N LEU A 168 39.64 37.07 25.09
CA LEU A 168 39.82 38.41 24.49
C LEU A 168 39.06 38.55 23.17
N ARG A 169 39.11 37.51 22.33
CA ARG A 169 38.42 37.48 21.03
C ARG A 169 36.90 37.49 21.16
N TYR A 170 36.34 36.74 22.11
CA TYR A 170 34.90 36.77 22.36
C TYR A 170 34.45 38.10 22.95
N ILE A 171 35.28 38.76 23.75
CA ILE A 171 35.00 40.12 24.23
C ILE A 171 34.95 41.10 23.06
N THR A 172 35.92 41.08 22.14
CA THR A 172 35.87 41.96 20.96
C THR A 172 34.65 41.66 20.08
N TYR A 173 34.27 40.39 19.91
CA TYR A 173 33.06 40.01 19.18
C TYR A 173 31.78 40.49 19.87
N ALA A 174 31.68 40.36 21.20
CA ALA A 174 30.52 40.80 21.97
C ALA A 174 30.36 42.33 21.91
N ILE A 175 31.46 43.08 22.00
CA ILE A 175 31.45 44.55 21.87
C ILE A 175 30.93 44.98 20.50
N VAL A 176 31.44 44.34 19.43
CA VAL A 176 31.04 44.62 18.05
C VAL A 176 29.59 44.21 17.79
N ALA A 177 29.15 43.04 18.25
CA ALA A 177 27.77 42.55 18.15
C ALA A 177 26.77 43.38 18.98
N GLY A 178 27.29 44.02 20.03
CA GLY A 178 26.59 44.84 20.99
C GLY A 178 25.68 44.13 21.96
N ASP A 179 25.79 42.81 22.02
CA ASP A 179 25.07 41.97 22.96
C ASP A 179 26.05 41.01 23.65
N THR A 180 25.67 40.58 24.84
CA THR A 180 26.51 39.78 25.75
C THR A 180 26.26 38.28 25.64
N SER A 181 25.28 37.87 24.81
CA SER A 181 24.91 36.46 24.61
C SER A 181 26.09 35.55 24.24
N ILE A 182 27.03 36.02 23.41
CA ILE A 182 28.26 35.27 23.06
C ILE A 182 29.05 34.88 24.31
N LEU A 183 29.18 35.81 25.26
CA LEU A 183 29.92 35.57 26.49
C LEU A 183 29.13 34.63 27.39
N ILE A 184 27.84 34.93 27.61
CA ILE A 184 26.99 34.15 28.52
C ILE A 184 26.94 32.68 28.09
N VAL A 185 26.64 32.39 26.82
CA VAL A 185 26.41 31.02 26.33
C VAL A 185 27.68 30.17 26.41
N ASN A 186 28.84 30.76 26.13
CA ASN A 186 30.10 30.02 26.05
C ASN A 186 30.86 29.93 27.39
N THR A 187 30.59 30.84 28.33
CA THR A 187 31.26 30.85 29.64
C THR A 187 30.44 30.19 30.73
N ARG A 188 29.11 30.17 30.61
CA ARG A 188 28.24 29.52 31.59
C ARG A 188 28.50 28.02 31.63
N GLY A 189 28.88 27.52 32.81
CA GLY A 189 29.21 26.12 33.04
C GLY A 189 30.61 25.69 32.61
N LEU A 190 31.41 26.63 32.06
CA LEU A 190 32.82 26.39 31.76
C LEU A 190 33.64 26.18 33.04
N ARG A 191 33.18 26.73 34.16
CA ARG A 191 33.82 26.61 35.48
C ARG A 191 34.16 25.17 35.86
N GLU A 192 33.16 24.29 35.89
CA GLU A 192 33.32 22.89 36.30
C GLU A 192 34.19 22.11 35.29
N VAL A 193 34.11 22.48 34.00
CA VAL A 193 34.97 21.90 32.96
C VAL A 193 36.43 22.30 33.18
N LEU A 194 36.68 23.56 33.56
CA LEU A 194 38.02 24.07 33.84
C LEU A 194 38.58 23.54 35.15
N GLU A 195 37.78 23.44 36.23
CA GLU A 195 38.21 22.93 37.54
C GLU A 195 38.81 21.51 37.45
N ASN A 196 38.40 20.70 36.47
CA ASN A 196 38.96 19.36 36.23
C ASN A 196 40.40 19.37 35.68
N ALA A 197 40.84 20.47 35.04
CA ALA A 197 42.10 20.54 34.31
C ALA A 197 43.03 21.68 34.79
N CYS A 198 42.48 22.75 35.36
CA CYS A 198 43.22 23.92 35.81
C CYS A 198 42.56 24.59 37.03
N SER A 199 43.31 25.47 37.70
CA SER A 199 42.78 26.26 38.82
C SER A 199 41.88 27.37 38.31
N ILE A 200 40.60 27.36 38.70
CA ILE A 200 39.64 28.42 38.36
C ILE A 200 40.07 29.79 38.93
N ASP A 201 40.68 29.79 40.12
CA ASP A 201 41.20 31.00 40.75
C ASP A 201 42.28 31.66 39.89
N ALA A 202 43.14 30.86 39.26
CA ALA A 202 44.14 31.36 38.31
C ALA A 202 43.46 31.98 37.07
N THR A 203 42.42 31.36 36.53
CA THR A 203 41.67 31.92 35.38
C THR A 203 40.97 33.24 35.75
N ILE A 204 40.39 33.34 36.95
CA ILE A 204 39.75 34.58 37.43
C ILE A 204 40.78 35.72 37.55
N VAL A 205 41.95 35.44 38.13
CA VAL A 205 43.05 36.43 38.25
C VAL A 205 43.55 36.85 36.88
N ALA A 206 43.70 35.90 35.94
CA ALA A 206 44.12 36.20 34.58
C ALA A 206 43.13 37.15 33.88
N LEU A 207 41.84 36.89 34.00
CA LEU A 207 40.79 37.72 33.39
C LEU A 207 40.67 39.11 34.04
N GLN A 208 40.88 39.22 35.36
CA GLN A 208 40.99 40.52 36.04
C GLN A 208 42.18 41.34 35.53
N GLU A 209 43.32 40.69 35.30
CA GLU A 209 44.50 41.33 34.71
C GLU A 209 44.26 41.74 33.26
N MET A 210 43.63 40.88 32.44
CA MET A 210 43.24 41.22 31.07
C MET A 210 42.31 42.43 31.03
N ARG A 211 41.34 42.51 31.96
CA ARG A 211 40.45 43.67 32.10
C ARG A 211 41.25 44.94 32.41
N ALA A 212 42.13 44.89 33.41
CA ALA A 212 42.95 46.04 33.80
C ALA A 212 43.87 46.50 32.65
N ALA A 213 44.54 45.57 31.98
CA ALA A 213 45.39 45.83 30.83
C ALA A 213 44.61 46.42 29.64
N SER A 214 43.39 45.94 29.41
CA SER A 214 42.52 46.44 28.34
C SER A 214 42.08 47.88 28.60
N ILE A 215 41.70 48.21 29.85
CA ILE A 215 41.26 49.56 30.25
C ILE A 215 42.40 50.59 30.13
N GLU A 216 43.64 50.20 30.37
CA GLU A 216 44.80 51.10 30.30
C GLU A 216 44.97 51.77 28.93
N TYR A 217 44.62 51.06 27.84
CA TYR A 217 44.67 51.63 26.50
C TYR A 217 43.62 52.72 26.24
N PHE A 218 42.59 52.83 27.07
CA PHE A 218 41.46 53.76 26.90
C PHE A 218 41.31 54.77 28.05
N GLN A 219 42.37 55.08 28.80
CA GLN A 219 42.31 56.05 29.91
C GLN A 219 41.77 57.44 29.50
N ARG A 220 41.93 57.82 28.22
CA ARG A 220 41.43 59.09 27.66
C ARG A 220 39.95 59.03 27.29
N ASP A 221 39.40 57.84 26.98
CA ASP A 221 38.01 57.63 26.59
C ASP A 221 37.27 56.81 27.67
N LYS A 222 36.63 57.53 28.59
CA LYS A 222 35.92 56.93 29.73
C LYS A 222 34.72 56.08 29.29
N ASP A 223 34.07 56.41 28.17
CA ASP A 223 32.92 55.66 27.66
C ASP A 223 33.39 54.29 27.13
N ALA A 224 34.52 54.26 26.41
CA ALA A 224 35.11 53.01 25.96
C ALA A 224 35.59 52.14 27.13
N ALA A 225 36.24 52.75 28.12
CA ALA A 225 36.73 52.05 29.31
C ALA A 225 35.59 51.42 30.14
N THR A 226 34.48 52.15 30.32
CA THR A 226 33.29 51.64 31.01
C THR A 226 32.65 50.49 30.26
N LEU A 227 32.45 50.64 28.95
CA LEU A 227 31.91 49.58 28.10
C LEU A 227 32.75 48.29 28.20
N ILE A 228 34.07 48.39 28.04
CA ILE A 228 34.98 47.24 28.17
C ILE A 228 34.86 46.60 29.56
N SER A 229 34.86 47.42 30.63
CA SER A 229 34.70 46.96 32.00
C SER A 229 33.42 46.13 32.17
N ASP A 230 32.30 46.60 31.63
CA ASP A 230 31.01 45.91 31.73
C ASP A 230 31.03 44.53 31.06
N TYR A 231 31.57 44.41 29.85
CA TYR A 231 31.70 43.10 29.17
C TYR A 231 32.62 42.14 29.93
N PHE A 232 33.75 42.61 30.48
CA PHE A 232 34.62 41.78 31.32
C PHE A 232 33.96 41.39 32.64
N ASN A 233 33.17 42.27 33.25
CA ASN A 233 32.43 41.98 34.49
C ASN A 233 31.37 40.91 34.27
N ILE A 234 30.66 40.94 33.12
CA ILE A 234 29.70 39.91 32.75
C ILE A 234 30.40 38.57 32.54
N LEU A 235 31.51 38.54 31.79
CA LEU A 235 32.30 37.31 31.59
C LEU A 235 32.79 36.73 32.93
N LEU A 236 33.31 37.57 33.83
CA LEU A 236 33.75 37.15 35.16
C LEU A 236 32.58 36.67 36.03
N GLY A 237 31.41 37.31 35.93
CA GLY A 237 30.19 36.92 36.64
C GLY A 237 29.69 35.54 36.19
N GLU A 238 29.60 35.33 34.89
CA GLU A 238 29.12 34.07 34.30
C GLU A 238 30.09 32.91 34.51
N LEU A 239 31.40 33.17 34.51
CA LEU A 239 32.41 32.16 34.83
C LEU A 239 32.36 31.74 36.31
N LYS A 240 32.03 32.66 37.23
CA LYS A 240 31.90 32.32 38.66
C LYS A 240 30.62 31.54 38.96
N ALA A 241 29.60 31.73 38.14
CA ALA A 241 28.30 31.10 38.35
C ALA A 241 28.36 29.57 38.15
N PRO A 242 27.58 28.79 38.91
CA PRO A 242 27.53 27.33 38.76
C PRO A 242 26.89 26.92 37.43
N THR A 243 27.21 25.70 36.97
CA THR A 243 26.59 25.15 35.76
C THR A 243 25.08 25.01 35.96
N PRO A 244 24.27 25.57 35.05
CA PRO A 244 22.82 25.42 35.14
C PRO A 244 22.40 23.98 34.88
N ALA A 245 21.36 23.52 35.58
CA ALA A 245 20.78 22.20 35.37
C ALA A 245 20.25 22.04 33.94
N ASN A 246 20.36 20.83 33.39
CA ASN A 246 19.82 20.51 32.08
C ASN A 246 18.28 20.57 32.09
N LYS A 247 17.70 21.08 31.00
CA LYS A 247 16.26 21.00 30.78
C LYS A 247 15.87 19.58 30.42
N LEU A 248 15.15 18.92 31.31
CA LEU A 248 14.62 17.59 31.08
C LEU A 248 13.26 17.69 30.38
N ARG A 249 13.06 16.84 29.39
CA ARG A 249 11.81 16.64 28.64
C ARG A 249 11.29 15.26 28.98
N GLN A 250 10.52 15.17 30.05
CA GLN A 250 9.88 13.93 30.48
C GLN A 250 8.60 13.71 29.66
N ARG A 251 8.22 12.44 29.48
CA ARG A 251 7.08 12.04 28.64
C ARG A 251 6.13 11.17 29.47
N PRO A 252 4.81 11.38 29.37
CA PRO A 252 3.85 10.63 30.17
C PRO A 252 3.59 9.22 29.64
N SER A 253 3.93 8.95 28.37
CA SER A 253 3.68 7.68 27.70
C SER A 253 4.97 6.94 27.35
N SER A 254 4.91 5.61 27.34
CA SER A 254 6.08 4.73 27.15
C SER A 254 6.61 4.67 25.71
N ASP A 255 5.77 4.99 24.73
CA ASP A 255 6.11 5.04 23.30
C ASP A 255 6.92 6.30 22.92
N GLN A 256 6.91 7.30 23.81
CA GLN A 256 7.62 8.55 23.68
C GLN A 256 8.95 8.49 24.45
N GLN A 257 10.03 8.95 23.83
CA GLN A 257 11.34 8.99 24.49
C GLN A 257 11.54 10.28 25.30
N GLY A 258 12.08 10.14 26.51
CA GLY A 258 12.56 11.27 27.29
C GLY A 258 13.88 11.82 26.75
N LEU A 259 14.07 13.13 26.78
CA LEU A 259 15.28 13.80 26.29
C LEU A 259 15.77 14.88 27.26
N SER A 260 17.02 15.31 27.12
CA SER A 260 17.59 16.41 27.90
C SER A 260 18.30 17.42 27.01
N LEU A 261 18.18 18.71 27.32
CA LEU A 261 18.87 19.80 26.64
C LEU A 261 19.74 20.60 27.62
N PRO A 262 21.03 20.85 27.34
CA PRO A 262 21.82 21.80 28.11
C PRO A 262 21.17 23.19 28.13
N GLN A 263 21.06 23.79 29.31
CA GLN A 263 20.44 25.11 29.46
C GLN A 263 21.20 26.20 28.70
N SER A 264 22.53 26.08 28.55
CA SER A 264 23.34 26.98 27.73
C SER A 264 22.86 27.03 26.28
N TYR A 265 22.50 25.87 25.71
CA TYR A 265 21.94 25.79 24.35
C TYR A 265 20.58 26.47 24.25
N TYR A 266 19.72 26.31 25.26
CA TYR A 266 18.43 27.02 25.33
C TYR A 266 18.61 28.54 25.41
N ASN A 267 19.58 29.01 26.20
CA ASN A 267 19.86 30.43 26.39
C ASN A 267 20.45 31.08 25.13
N GLY A 268 21.23 30.34 24.33
CA GLY A 268 21.79 30.81 23.06
C GLY A 268 20.83 30.76 21.89
N ALA A 269 19.72 30.03 22.02
CA ALA A 269 18.68 29.95 21.02
C ALA A 269 17.90 31.27 20.88
N GLU A 270 17.12 31.36 19.81
CA GLU A 270 16.19 32.46 19.56
C GLU A 270 15.18 32.59 20.72
N LYS A 271 15.09 33.78 21.32
CA LYS A 271 14.08 34.06 22.34
C LYS A 271 12.72 34.20 21.67
N ARG A 272 11.91 33.15 21.73
CA ARG A 272 10.51 33.18 21.31
C ARG A 272 9.64 33.74 22.42
N GLN A 273 8.89 34.79 22.11
CA GLN A 273 7.96 35.39 23.06
C GLN A 273 6.77 34.46 23.35
N LYS A 274 6.35 34.43 24.61
CA LYS A 274 5.18 33.66 25.07
C LYS A 274 4.08 34.63 25.47
N PHE A 275 2.90 34.43 24.90
CA PHE A 275 1.74 35.28 25.14
C PHE A 275 0.86 34.64 26.21
N VAL A 276 0.62 35.36 27.31
CA VAL A 276 -0.13 34.88 28.47
C VAL A 276 -1.32 35.81 28.71
N MET A 277 -2.53 35.26 28.74
CA MET A 277 -3.75 36.02 28.93
C MET A 277 -4.07 36.16 30.42
N LYS A 278 -4.09 37.41 30.91
CA LYS A 278 -4.51 37.75 32.28
C LYS A 278 -5.59 38.84 32.28
N THR A 279 -6.42 38.87 33.31
CA THR A 279 -7.59 39.77 33.40
C THR A 279 -7.20 41.25 33.50
N GLY A 280 -6.09 41.56 34.18
CA GLY A 280 -5.60 42.94 34.41
C GLY A 280 -4.75 43.56 33.30
N LEU A 281 -4.63 42.90 32.13
CA LEU A 281 -3.84 43.43 31.01
C LEU A 281 -4.53 44.59 30.30
N SER A 282 -3.73 45.46 29.67
CA SER A 282 -4.24 46.53 28.81
C SER A 282 -4.96 45.97 27.58
N GLU A 283 -5.83 46.78 26.96
CA GLU A 283 -6.58 46.35 25.77
C GLU A 283 -5.66 46.01 24.58
N SER A 284 -4.55 46.75 24.44
CA SER A 284 -3.54 46.51 23.40
C SER A 284 -2.82 45.17 23.60
N GLU A 285 -2.45 44.82 24.84
CA GLU A 285 -1.85 43.53 25.18
C GLU A 285 -2.83 42.38 24.97
N LYS A 286 -4.08 42.53 25.43
CA LYS A 286 -5.12 41.52 25.18
C LYS A 286 -5.32 41.28 23.68
N SER A 287 -5.30 42.35 22.89
CA SER A 287 -5.43 42.26 21.44
C SER A 287 -4.22 41.60 20.77
N SER A 288 -2.99 41.84 21.25
CA SER A 288 -1.78 41.18 20.71
C SER A 288 -1.76 39.68 21.03
N ILE A 289 -2.24 39.28 22.21
CA ILE A 289 -2.38 37.87 22.62
C ILE A 289 -3.41 37.14 21.75
N ILE A 290 -4.56 37.76 21.48
CA ILE A 290 -5.58 37.18 20.59
C ILE A 290 -5.03 37.02 19.17
N LYS A 291 -4.31 38.02 18.65
CA LYS A 291 -3.63 37.91 17.35
C LYS A 291 -2.58 36.81 17.35
N ALA A 292 -1.84 36.61 18.44
CA ALA A 292 -0.92 35.48 18.58
C ALA A 292 -1.65 34.13 18.51
N ALA A 293 -2.81 34.02 19.16
CA ALA A 293 -3.64 32.80 19.10
C ALA A 293 -4.13 32.51 17.68
N TYR A 294 -4.55 33.53 16.92
CA TYR A 294 -4.93 33.37 15.52
C TYR A 294 -3.76 32.90 14.65
N ARG A 295 -2.58 33.50 14.83
CA ARG A 295 -1.36 33.10 14.10
C ARG A 295 -0.95 31.66 14.40
N GLN A 296 -1.10 31.22 15.65
CA GLN A 296 -0.83 29.83 16.02
C GLN A 296 -1.84 28.84 15.41
N ILE A 297 -3.15 29.11 15.53
CA ILE A 297 -4.20 28.14 15.17
C ILE A 297 -4.51 28.13 13.67
N PHE A 298 -4.49 29.30 13.02
CA PHE A 298 -4.78 29.44 11.59
C PHE A 298 -3.52 29.61 10.74
N GLU A 299 -2.34 29.50 11.35
CA GLU A 299 -1.01 29.73 10.77
C GLU A 299 -0.74 31.16 10.29
N ARG A 300 -1.72 32.06 10.43
CA ARG A 300 -1.70 33.45 9.95
C ARG A 300 -2.73 34.29 10.69
N ASP A 301 -2.55 35.61 10.64
CA ASP A 301 -3.55 36.54 11.16
C ASP A 301 -4.74 36.68 10.18
N ILE A 302 -5.86 36.05 10.54
CA ILE A 302 -7.11 36.08 9.76
C ILE A 302 -7.85 37.41 9.86
N THR A 303 -7.63 38.17 10.93
CA THR A 303 -8.31 39.45 11.17
C THR A 303 -7.80 40.51 10.19
N ARG A 304 -6.46 40.61 10.06
CA ARG A 304 -5.82 41.57 9.17
C ARG A 304 -5.98 41.24 7.69
N ALA A 305 -5.94 39.96 7.32
CA ALA A 305 -5.94 39.55 5.93
C ALA A 305 -7.35 39.51 5.29
N TYR A 306 -8.36 39.10 6.06
CA TYR A 306 -9.71 38.83 5.53
C TYR A 306 -10.84 39.49 6.32
N SER A 307 -10.51 40.32 7.33
CA SER A 307 -11.50 40.91 8.24
C SER A 307 -12.40 39.87 8.94
N GLN A 308 -11.87 38.67 9.17
CA GLN A 308 -12.57 37.59 9.86
C GLN A 308 -12.24 37.63 11.35
N SER A 309 -13.26 37.59 12.21
CA SER A 309 -13.11 37.50 13.66
C SER A 309 -14.23 36.65 14.26
N ILE A 310 -14.00 36.10 15.45
CA ILE A 310 -15.02 35.41 16.22
C ILE A 310 -15.32 36.24 17.47
N SER A 311 -16.00 37.37 17.26
CA SER A 311 -16.19 38.43 18.26
C SER A 311 -16.70 37.95 19.62
N ASP A 312 -17.66 37.01 19.67
CA ASP A 312 -18.19 36.46 20.93
C ASP A 312 -17.09 35.80 21.79
N LEU A 313 -16.21 35.02 21.14
CA LEU A 313 -15.12 34.33 21.84
C LEU A 313 -14.04 35.32 22.31
N GLU A 314 -13.76 36.36 21.52
CA GLU A 314 -12.80 37.41 21.88
C GLU A 314 -13.26 38.19 23.12
N SER A 315 -14.53 38.56 23.19
CA SER A 315 -15.07 39.28 24.36
C SER A 315 -15.00 38.43 25.62
N LYS A 316 -15.39 37.14 25.52
CA LYS A 316 -15.34 36.20 26.66
C LYS A 316 -13.92 36.00 27.19
N VAL A 317 -12.93 35.86 26.31
CA VAL A 317 -11.53 35.70 26.75
C VAL A 317 -10.95 37.01 27.30
N LYS A 318 -11.33 38.18 26.73
CA LYS A 318 -10.93 39.50 27.24
C LYS A 318 -11.44 39.78 28.65
N ASN A 319 -12.66 39.34 28.94
CA ASN A 319 -13.30 39.49 30.25
C ASN A 319 -12.82 38.45 31.28
N GLY A 320 -12.25 37.34 30.81
CA GLY A 320 -11.84 36.22 31.66
C GLY A 320 -12.97 35.22 31.94
N ASP A 321 -14.09 35.30 31.22
CA ASP A 321 -15.20 34.33 31.31
C ASP A 321 -14.78 32.94 30.84
N ILE A 322 -13.81 32.90 29.91
CA ILE A 322 -13.14 31.67 29.46
C ILE A 322 -11.64 31.83 29.53
N SER A 323 -10.95 30.73 29.84
CA SER A 323 -9.50 30.67 29.81
C SER A 323 -8.96 30.66 28.38
N MET A 324 -7.65 30.90 28.25
CA MET A 324 -6.96 30.83 26.95
C MET A 324 -7.07 29.42 26.37
N LYS A 325 -6.99 28.38 27.20
CA LYS A 325 -7.23 26.98 26.81
C LYS A 325 -8.62 26.75 26.19
N GLU A 326 -9.67 27.28 26.81
CA GLU A 326 -11.03 27.13 26.30
C GLU A 326 -11.26 27.99 25.04
N PHE A 327 -10.63 29.16 24.95
CA PHE A 327 -10.62 29.96 23.72
C PHE A 327 -10.00 29.18 22.55
N VAL A 328 -8.82 28.56 22.76
CA VAL A 328 -8.17 27.68 21.75
C VAL A 328 -9.08 26.51 21.34
N ARG A 329 -9.71 25.84 22.32
CA ARG A 329 -10.62 24.70 22.07
C ARG A 329 -11.78 25.12 21.16
N ARG A 330 -12.44 26.25 21.47
CA ARG A 330 -13.58 26.76 20.68
C ARG A 330 -13.17 27.26 19.31
N LEU A 331 -11.99 27.86 19.18
CA LEU A 331 -11.42 28.22 17.87
C LEU A 331 -11.21 26.98 16.99
N GLY A 332 -10.68 25.90 17.55
CA GLY A 332 -10.53 24.62 16.83
C GLY A 332 -11.85 24.03 16.35
N LYS A 333 -12.90 24.11 17.19
CA LYS A 333 -14.23 23.58 16.87
C LYS A 333 -15.04 24.49 15.94
N SER A 334 -14.52 25.67 15.62
CA SER A 334 -15.21 26.63 14.76
C SER A 334 -15.40 26.09 13.33
N PRO A 335 -16.49 26.50 12.64
CA PRO A 335 -16.67 26.19 11.22
C PRO A 335 -15.50 26.69 10.35
N LEU A 336 -14.87 27.80 10.76
CA LEU A 336 -13.75 28.40 10.06
C LEU A 336 -12.51 27.49 10.08
N TYR A 337 -12.17 26.91 11.24
CA TYR A 337 -11.07 25.94 11.35
C TYR A 337 -11.36 24.68 10.55
N ARG A 338 -12.59 24.14 10.65
CA ARG A 338 -13.02 22.96 9.90
C ARG A 338 -12.86 23.14 8.38
N LYS A 339 -13.34 24.26 7.84
CA LYS A 339 -13.26 24.57 6.41
C LYS A 339 -11.81 24.70 5.90
N GLN A 340 -10.90 25.21 6.74
CA GLN A 340 -9.51 25.43 6.33
C GLN A 340 -8.61 24.21 6.53
N PHE A 341 -8.75 23.49 7.66
CA PHE A 341 -7.77 22.49 8.12
C PHE A 341 -8.32 21.08 8.28
N PHE A 342 -9.61 20.86 8.07
CA PHE A 342 -10.22 19.52 8.16
C PHE A 342 -10.78 19.06 6.81
N GLU A 343 -11.71 19.82 6.21
CA GLU A 343 -12.40 19.45 4.95
C GLU A 343 -11.48 19.21 3.73
N PRO A 344 -10.43 20.02 3.48
CA PRO A 344 -9.56 19.81 2.32
C PRO A 344 -8.49 18.72 2.55
N PHE A 345 -8.54 17.98 3.65
CA PHE A 345 -7.52 17.02 4.06
C PHE A 345 -8.10 15.66 4.43
N ILE A 346 -7.29 14.61 4.27
CA ILE A 346 -7.58 13.28 4.80
C ILE A 346 -7.39 13.32 6.33
N ASN A 347 -8.16 12.52 7.08
CA ASN A 347 -8.08 12.42 8.56
C ASN A 347 -6.64 12.35 9.09
N SER A 348 -5.77 11.54 8.46
CA SER A 348 -4.35 11.43 8.87
C SER A 348 -3.59 12.74 8.71
N ARG A 349 -3.85 13.52 7.66
CA ARG A 349 -3.19 14.81 7.44
C ARG A 349 -3.77 15.90 8.33
N ALA A 350 -5.10 15.91 8.52
CA ALA A 350 -5.76 16.82 9.45
C ALA A 350 -5.25 16.65 10.88
N LEU A 351 -5.01 15.40 11.32
CA LEU A 351 -4.38 15.08 12.60
C LEU A 351 -2.98 15.71 12.72
N GLU A 352 -2.12 15.56 11.72
CA GLU A 352 -0.76 16.13 11.76
C GLU A 352 -0.78 17.67 11.90
N LEU A 353 -1.72 18.34 11.21
CA LEU A 353 -1.90 19.79 11.33
C LEU A 353 -2.49 20.18 12.69
N ALA A 354 -3.40 19.39 13.26
CA ALA A 354 -3.91 19.64 14.60
C ALA A 354 -2.79 19.57 15.67
N PHE A 355 -1.87 18.61 15.55
CA PHE A 355 -0.68 18.53 16.41
C PHE A 355 0.18 19.80 16.33
N ARG A 356 0.37 20.35 15.13
CA ARG A 356 1.05 21.64 14.91
C ARG A 356 0.32 22.78 15.62
N HIS A 357 -1.00 22.88 15.48
CA HIS A 357 -1.78 24.03 15.96
C HIS A 357 -1.98 24.02 17.47
N PHE A 358 -2.34 22.87 18.05
CA PHE A 358 -2.73 22.77 19.45
C PHE A 358 -1.56 22.39 20.37
N LEU A 359 -0.62 21.57 19.89
CA LEU A 359 0.53 21.13 20.69
C LEU A 359 1.85 21.77 20.24
N GLY A 360 1.88 22.49 19.13
CA GLY A 360 3.11 23.15 18.66
C GLY A 360 4.24 22.18 18.29
N ARG A 361 3.95 20.90 18.00
CA ARG A 361 4.94 19.88 17.60
C ARG A 361 4.34 18.91 16.59
N GLY A 362 5.19 18.08 15.97
CA GLY A 362 4.72 16.92 15.21
C GLY A 362 4.41 15.71 16.12
N PRO A 363 3.62 14.74 15.64
CA PRO A 363 3.53 13.43 16.27
C PRO A 363 4.91 12.80 16.45
N SER A 364 5.09 12.09 17.56
CA SER A 364 6.38 11.53 17.96
C SER A 364 6.53 10.09 17.49
N SER A 365 5.52 9.25 17.71
CA SER A 365 5.53 7.80 17.46
C SER A 365 4.40 7.38 16.52
N ARG A 366 4.45 6.11 16.08
CA ARG A 366 3.38 5.51 15.27
C ARG A 366 2.13 5.27 16.12
N GLU A 367 2.33 4.84 17.35
CA GLU A 367 1.31 4.51 18.34
C GLU A 367 0.50 5.75 18.71
N GLU A 368 1.17 6.90 18.88
CA GLU A 368 0.53 8.19 19.11
C GLU A 368 -0.39 8.55 17.94
N VAL A 369 0.10 8.42 16.70
CA VAL A 369 -0.72 8.69 15.51
C VAL A 369 -1.93 7.75 15.45
N GLN A 370 -1.75 6.45 15.73
CA GLN A 370 -2.84 5.48 15.74
C GLN A 370 -3.91 5.82 16.80
N LYS A 371 -3.50 6.19 18.01
CA LYS A 371 -4.40 6.59 19.10
C LYS A 371 -5.29 7.76 18.66
N TYR A 372 -4.70 8.87 18.24
CA TYR A 372 -5.48 10.05 17.83
C TYR A 372 -6.24 9.83 16.52
N PHE A 373 -5.75 8.98 15.62
CA PHE A 373 -6.47 8.61 14.40
C PHE A 373 -7.77 7.84 14.70
N SER A 374 -7.76 6.96 15.71
CA SER A 374 -8.97 6.25 16.15
C SER A 374 -10.02 7.21 16.74
N ILE A 375 -9.58 8.23 17.46
CA ILE A 375 -10.45 9.28 18.03
C ILE A 375 -11.08 10.12 16.92
N VAL A 376 -10.28 10.57 15.94
CA VAL A 376 -10.80 11.33 14.78
C VAL A 376 -11.79 10.51 13.96
N SER A 377 -11.49 9.23 13.76
CA SER A 377 -12.31 8.36 12.91
C SER A 377 -13.67 8.03 13.54
N SER A 378 -13.76 8.03 14.87
CA SER A 378 -15.00 7.76 15.61
C SER A 378 -15.78 9.04 15.95
N GLY A 379 -15.11 10.07 16.46
CA GLY A 379 -15.72 11.29 16.99
C GLY A 379 -15.52 12.55 16.15
N GLY A 380 -14.86 12.45 14.99
CA GLY A 380 -14.60 13.58 14.09
C GLY A 380 -13.66 14.64 14.67
N LEU A 381 -13.73 15.86 14.12
CA LEU A 381 -12.86 16.97 14.49
C LEU A 381 -13.02 17.41 15.96
N GLY A 382 -14.26 17.45 16.48
CA GLY A 382 -14.53 17.91 17.83
C GLY A 382 -13.84 17.07 18.89
N ALA A 383 -13.97 15.74 18.78
CA ALA A 383 -13.33 14.80 19.70
C ALA A 383 -11.81 14.84 19.64
N LEU A 384 -11.21 15.06 18.46
CA LEU A 384 -9.76 15.22 18.32
C LEU A 384 -9.26 16.44 19.10
N ILE A 385 -9.92 17.58 18.95
CA ILE A 385 -9.50 18.82 19.61
C ILE A 385 -9.61 18.68 21.12
N ASP A 386 -10.71 18.10 21.61
CA ASP A 386 -10.88 17.83 23.04
C ASP A 386 -9.75 16.93 23.55
N ALA A 387 -9.47 15.82 22.85
CA ALA A 387 -8.40 14.91 23.25
C ALA A 387 -7.00 15.57 23.26
N LEU A 388 -6.70 16.51 22.36
CA LEU A 388 -5.43 17.23 22.33
C LEU A 388 -5.34 18.27 23.46
N VAL A 389 -6.39 19.06 23.64
CA VAL A 389 -6.43 20.15 24.64
C VAL A 389 -6.54 19.61 26.07
N ASP A 390 -7.20 18.47 26.26
CA ASP A 390 -7.34 17.80 27.57
C ASP A 390 -6.17 16.87 27.91
N SER A 391 -5.16 16.79 27.03
CA SER A 391 -3.95 16.04 27.32
C SER A 391 -3.17 16.67 28.48
N GLN A 392 -2.53 15.81 29.29
CA GLN A 392 -1.60 16.26 30.33
C GLN A 392 -0.48 17.13 29.75
N GLU A 393 0.03 16.74 28.58
CA GLU A 393 1.07 17.51 27.89
C GLU A 393 0.65 18.95 27.56
N TYR A 394 -0.60 19.18 27.14
CA TYR A 394 -1.08 20.53 26.89
C TYR A 394 -1.03 21.36 28.17
N SER A 395 -1.48 20.80 29.28
CA SER A 395 -1.53 21.46 30.59
C SER A 395 -0.14 21.75 31.14
N ASP A 396 0.82 20.83 30.95
CA ASP A 396 2.21 21.01 31.42
C ASP A 396 2.95 22.14 30.67
N TYR A 397 2.72 22.27 29.35
CA TYR A 397 3.44 23.24 28.51
C TYR A 397 2.78 24.61 28.45
N PHE A 398 1.44 24.66 28.42
CA PHE A 398 0.69 25.89 28.18
C PHE A 398 -0.19 26.30 29.38
N GLY A 399 -0.57 25.34 30.22
CA GLY A 399 -1.55 25.57 31.28
C GLY A 399 -2.88 26.04 30.71
N GLU A 400 -3.53 26.97 31.41
CA GLU A 400 -4.81 27.55 30.97
C GLU A 400 -4.73 28.97 30.42
N GLU A 401 -3.60 29.66 30.64
CA GLU A 401 -3.43 31.08 30.33
C GLU A 401 -2.52 31.34 29.11
N THR A 402 -1.63 30.40 28.76
CA THR A 402 -0.62 30.62 27.72
C THR A 402 -1.16 30.22 26.35
N VAL A 403 -0.94 31.06 25.35
CA VAL A 403 -1.20 30.71 23.94
C VAL A 403 -0.23 29.60 23.52
N PRO A 404 -0.69 28.53 22.84
CA PRO A 404 0.21 27.53 22.31
C PRO A 404 1.27 28.14 21.38
N TYR A 405 2.46 27.57 21.38
CA TYR A 405 3.58 28.06 20.59
C TYR A 405 4.35 26.91 19.95
N LEU A 406 4.99 27.18 18.81
CA LEU A 406 5.80 26.19 18.10
C LEU A 406 7.05 25.81 18.91
N ARG A 407 7.19 24.52 19.18
CA ARG A 407 8.31 23.91 19.93
C ARG A 407 9.41 23.47 18.95
N GLY A 408 10.11 24.46 18.43
CA GLY A 408 11.21 24.29 17.47
C GLY A 408 12.58 24.00 18.11
N LEU A 409 13.62 24.00 17.27
CA LEU A 409 15.00 23.86 17.71
C LEU A 409 15.36 24.94 18.74
N GLY A 410 16.07 24.55 19.80
CA GLY A 410 16.51 25.46 20.85
C GLY A 410 15.49 25.69 21.97
N ALA A 411 14.19 25.65 21.68
CA ALA A 411 13.14 25.80 22.70
C ALA A 411 13.02 24.55 23.60
N GLU A 412 13.16 23.36 23.02
CA GLU A 412 13.18 22.09 23.73
C GLU A 412 14.13 21.07 23.06
N ALA A 413 14.41 19.98 23.76
CA ALA A 413 15.17 18.85 23.23
C ALA A 413 14.38 18.15 22.11
N GLN A 414 14.92 18.16 20.88
CA GLN A 414 14.29 17.58 19.70
C GLN A 414 14.67 16.11 19.53
N GLU A 415 13.69 15.28 19.14
CA GLU A 415 13.96 13.88 18.82
C GLU A 415 14.45 13.73 17.37
N CYS A 416 15.42 12.85 17.14
CA CYS A 416 15.91 12.59 15.79
C CYS A 416 14.92 11.80 14.91
N ARG A 417 13.95 11.11 15.55
CA ARG A 417 12.96 10.24 14.89
C ARG A 417 12.02 10.99 13.94
N ASN A 418 11.64 12.22 14.27
CA ASN A 418 10.75 13.06 13.44
C ASN A 418 11.40 14.36 12.95
N TRP A 419 12.74 14.46 13.03
CA TRP A 419 13.52 15.67 12.75
C TRP A 419 13.08 16.43 11.48
N GLY A 420 13.22 15.81 10.29
CA GLY A 420 12.89 16.47 9.02
C GLY A 420 11.40 16.80 8.91
N MET A 421 10.54 15.90 9.40
CA MET A 421 9.09 16.05 9.31
C MET A 421 8.58 17.21 10.17
N GLN A 422 9.15 17.38 11.36
CA GLN A 422 8.77 18.46 12.28
C GLN A 422 9.23 19.83 11.76
N ILE A 423 10.44 19.91 11.20
CA ILE A 423 10.93 21.16 10.59
C ILE A 423 10.05 21.55 9.40
N ASP A 424 9.71 20.59 8.53
CA ASP A 424 8.83 20.85 7.39
C ASP A 424 7.41 21.27 7.83
N LEU A 425 6.90 20.68 8.91
CA LEU A 425 5.59 20.99 9.47
C LEU A 425 5.48 22.43 9.98
N PHE A 426 6.56 23.03 10.46
CA PHE A 426 6.56 24.40 10.97
C PHE A 426 6.59 25.48 9.89
N ASN A 427 6.71 25.10 8.62
CA ASN A 427 6.67 26.06 7.51
C ASN A 427 5.23 26.40 7.10
N TYR A 428 5.05 27.60 6.55
CA TYR A 428 3.79 28.03 5.92
C TYR A 428 3.38 27.14 4.73
N SER A 429 4.33 26.36 4.19
CA SER A 429 4.08 25.45 3.08
C SER A 429 3.40 24.14 3.52
N ALA A 430 3.33 23.86 4.84
CA ALA A 430 2.79 22.61 5.36
C ALA A 430 1.33 22.33 4.92
N PRO A 431 0.38 23.28 4.93
CA PRO A 431 -1.00 23.02 4.48
C PRO A 431 -1.14 22.65 3.00
N PHE A 432 -0.15 22.97 2.16
CA PHE A 432 -0.19 22.60 0.75
C PHE A 432 0.15 21.12 0.52
N ARG A 433 0.80 20.47 1.49
CA ARG A 433 1.03 19.03 1.45
C ARG A 433 -0.24 18.27 1.83
N LYS A 434 -0.77 17.50 0.87
CA LYS A 434 -2.00 16.69 1.05
C LYS A 434 -1.73 15.27 1.55
N VAL A 435 -0.56 14.72 1.21
CA VAL A 435 -0.16 13.37 1.64
C VAL A 435 0.37 13.41 3.09
N PRO A 436 -0.11 12.53 3.98
CA PRO A 436 0.35 12.51 5.37
C PRO A 436 1.82 12.11 5.46
N GLN A 437 2.59 12.82 6.29
CA GLN A 437 4.04 12.70 6.38
C GLN A 437 4.49 11.75 7.50
N PHE A 438 3.86 11.82 8.67
CA PHE A 438 4.31 11.12 9.87
C PHE A 438 3.98 9.64 9.80
N ILE A 439 2.71 9.29 9.54
CA ILE A 439 2.30 7.88 9.47
C ILE A 439 3.02 7.10 8.37
N THR A 440 3.25 7.74 7.21
CA THR A 440 3.92 7.10 6.08
C THR A 440 5.40 6.88 6.37
N THR A 441 6.06 7.83 7.03
CA THR A 441 7.48 7.71 7.38
C THR A 441 7.70 6.74 8.53
N PHE A 442 6.89 6.81 9.60
CA PHE A 442 6.97 5.85 10.71
C PHE A 442 6.73 4.42 10.24
N ALA A 443 5.73 4.19 9.39
CA ALA A 443 5.50 2.87 8.80
C ALA A 443 6.68 2.39 7.92
N LYS A 444 7.39 3.31 7.26
CA LYS A 444 8.56 2.97 6.44
C LYS A 444 9.81 2.67 7.27
N TYR A 445 9.92 3.12 8.51
CA TYR A 445 11.04 2.72 9.39
C TYR A 445 11.05 1.21 9.66
N ASP A 446 9.86 0.61 9.79
CA ASP A 446 9.72 -0.83 10.07
C ASP A 446 9.78 -1.70 8.80
N ARG A 447 9.41 -1.13 7.64
CA ARG A 447 9.31 -1.83 6.35
C ARG A 447 10.64 -1.90 5.59
N PRO A 448 10.84 -2.86 4.67
CA PRO A 448 11.99 -2.88 3.77
C PRO A 448 12.05 -1.63 2.88
N LEU A 449 13.16 -1.47 2.15
CA LEU A 449 13.32 -0.38 1.19
C LEU A 449 12.12 -0.32 0.23
N PRO A 450 11.58 0.88 -0.06
CA PRO A 450 10.44 1.03 -0.95
C PRO A 450 10.83 0.72 -2.40
N ASP A 451 9.87 0.26 -3.20
CA ASP A 451 10.02 0.22 -4.66
C ASP A 451 9.88 1.63 -5.23
N GLN A 452 11.00 2.28 -5.50
CA GLN A 452 11.07 3.58 -6.16
C GLN A 452 12.47 3.77 -6.78
N HIS A 453 12.63 4.78 -7.63
CA HIS A 453 13.94 5.17 -8.13
C HIS A 453 14.92 5.51 -7.00
N VAL A 454 16.20 5.20 -7.21
CA VAL A 454 17.29 5.36 -6.23
C VAL A 454 17.43 6.80 -5.73
N TYR A 455 17.19 7.77 -6.62
CA TYR A 455 17.30 9.21 -6.31
C TYR A 455 16.00 9.84 -5.81
N GLY A 456 14.96 9.05 -5.53
CA GLY A 456 13.66 9.51 -5.03
C GLY A 456 12.53 9.24 -6.01
N SER A 457 11.29 9.19 -5.50
CA SER A 457 10.09 8.78 -6.24
C SER A 457 9.74 9.67 -7.43
N GLY A 458 10.16 10.94 -7.44
CA GLY A 458 9.91 11.89 -8.54
C GLY A 458 10.75 11.67 -9.80
N ASN A 459 11.68 10.70 -9.78
CA ASN A 459 12.58 10.41 -10.90
C ASN A 459 12.14 9.26 -11.79
N ASP A 460 11.11 8.50 -11.41
CA ASP A 460 10.47 7.55 -12.31
C ASP A 460 9.42 8.26 -13.17
N PRO A 461 9.42 8.08 -14.51
CA PRO A 461 8.34 8.55 -15.36
C PRO A 461 7.10 7.67 -15.20
N LEU A 462 5.93 8.21 -15.56
CA LEU A 462 4.72 7.39 -15.71
C LEU A 462 4.89 6.44 -16.91
N GLU A 463 4.55 5.16 -16.72
CA GLU A 463 4.71 4.10 -17.74
C GLU A 463 3.55 4.09 -18.75
N ILE A 464 3.48 5.17 -19.54
CA ILE A 464 2.49 5.41 -20.59
C ILE A 464 3.10 5.33 -22.00
N GLN A 465 2.25 5.27 -23.03
CA GLN A 465 2.68 5.11 -24.42
C GLN A 465 3.59 6.24 -24.92
N PHE A 466 3.27 7.50 -24.62
CA PHE A 466 4.02 8.67 -25.05
C PHE A 466 4.14 9.73 -23.94
N GLY A 467 5.18 10.55 -24.04
CA GLY A 467 5.41 11.66 -23.13
C GLY A 467 6.32 11.29 -21.96
N ALA A 468 7.33 12.12 -21.73
CA ALA A 468 8.20 12.04 -20.56
C ALA A 468 7.55 12.79 -19.39
N ILE A 469 6.47 12.21 -18.86
CA ILE A 469 5.70 12.82 -17.77
C ILE A 469 6.24 12.31 -16.43
N PHE A 470 6.76 13.26 -15.65
CA PHE A 470 7.21 13.02 -14.28
C PHE A 470 6.26 13.74 -13.30
N PRO A 471 5.93 13.13 -12.14
CA PRO A 471 5.25 13.84 -11.07
C PRO A 471 6.00 15.13 -10.69
N LYS A 472 5.29 16.27 -10.65
CA LYS A 472 5.87 17.56 -10.27
C LYS A 472 5.92 17.68 -8.75
N GLU A 473 7.13 17.68 -8.20
CA GLU A 473 7.37 17.86 -6.77
C GLU A 473 6.89 19.21 -6.22
N THR A 474 6.76 20.24 -7.06
CA THR A 474 6.32 21.58 -6.63
C THR A 474 4.82 21.75 -6.49
N ARG A 475 4.01 20.93 -7.19
CA ARG A 475 2.53 21.00 -7.13
C ARG A 475 1.99 20.14 -5.98
N GLU A 476 2.61 18.99 -5.74
CA GLU A 476 2.32 18.10 -4.62
C GLU A 476 3.65 17.63 -4.01
N PRO A 477 4.13 18.29 -2.93
CA PRO A 477 5.43 17.97 -2.34
C PRO A 477 5.38 16.61 -1.63
N SER A 478 5.80 15.56 -2.32
CA SER A 478 6.04 14.23 -1.76
C SER A 478 7.42 13.70 -2.16
N SER A 479 8.48 14.28 -1.59
CA SER A 479 9.87 13.93 -1.94
C SER A 479 10.33 12.53 -1.49
N SER A 480 9.53 11.81 -0.68
CA SER A 480 9.74 10.42 -0.20
C SER A 480 11.19 9.89 -0.31
N PRO A 481 12.17 10.50 0.38
CA PRO A 481 13.56 10.09 0.23
C PRO A 481 13.78 8.74 0.91
N ALA A 482 14.58 7.88 0.26
CA ALA A 482 15.00 6.61 0.83
C ALA A 482 16.51 6.41 0.65
N PRO A 483 17.23 5.89 1.66
CA PRO A 483 18.68 5.72 1.62
C PRO A 483 19.06 4.45 0.83
N PHE A 484 19.10 4.54 -0.50
CA PHE A 484 19.62 3.46 -1.34
C PHE A 484 21.15 3.43 -1.34
N SER A 485 21.73 2.27 -1.06
CA SER A 485 23.18 2.07 -1.19
C SER A 485 23.60 2.00 -2.67
N LYS A 486 24.92 2.05 -2.90
CA LYS A 486 25.50 1.92 -4.26
C LYS A 486 25.10 0.59 -4.90
N ASP A 487 25.14 -0.48 -4.13
CA ASP A 487 24.95 -1.86 -4.61
C ASP A 487 23.49 -2.29 -4.38
N THR A 488 22.57 -1.58 -5.03
CA THR A 488 21.13 -1.87 -5.00
C THR A 488 20.64 -2.27 -6.38
N LYS A 489 19.74 -3.25 -6.41
CA LYS A 489 19.08 -3.70 -7.63
C LYS A 489 17.57 -3.72 -7.41
N ARG A 490 16.85 -2.97 -8.24
CA ARG A 490 15.40 -2.88 -8.27
C ARG A 490 14.80 -4.15 -8.84
N ILE A 491 13.69 -4.59 -8.27
CA ILE A 491 12.93 -5.72 -8.77
C ILE A 491 12.08 -5.22 -9.93
N LEU A 492 12.37 -5.72 -11.13
CA LEU A 492 11.64 -5.40 -12.35
C LEU A 492 10.79 -6.59 -12.77
N ILE A 493 9.56 -6.30 -13.19
CA ILE A 493 8.60 -7.31 -13.64
C ILE A 493 8.72 -7.44 -15.15
N HIS A 494 8.96 -8.66 -15.63
CA HIS A 494 9.08 -8.91 -17.06
C HIS A 494 7.71 -8.78 -17.75
N ARG A 495 7.67 -8.12 -18.91
CA ARG A 495 6.47 -7.95 -19.74
C ARG A 495 6.36 -9.12 -20.74
N GLY A 496 5.98 -10.27 -20.21
CA GLY A 496 5.87 -11.54 -20.92
C GLY A 496 5.76 -12.70 -19.91
N PRO A 497 6.09 -13.93 -20.29
CA PRO A 497 6.20 -15.06 -19.36
C PRO A 497 7.20 -14.76 -18.23
N ALA A 498 6.78 -14.93 -16.98
CA ALA A 498 7.61 -14.60 -15.81
C ALA A 498 8.93 -15.40 -15.75
N THR A 499 8.96 -16.60 -16.36
CA THR A 499 10.13 -17.46 -16.49
C THR A 499 11.28 -16.83 -17.29
N ASN A 500 10.96 -15.89 -18.18
CA ASN A 500 11.92 -15.26 -19.08
C ASN A 500 12.55 -14.00 -18.46
N ASN A 501 12.47 -13.84 -17.14
CA ASN A 501 13.12 -12.75 -16.44
C ASN A 501 14.66 -12.91 -16.51
N GLN A 502 15.33 -11.92 -17.10
CA GLN A 502 16.77 -11.93 -17.39
C GLN A 502 17.66 -12.01 -16.15
N ASN A 503 17.10 -11.77 -14.96
CA ASN A 503 17.82 -11.95 -13.71
C ASN A 503 17.98 -13.43 -13.33
N SER A 504 16.99 -14.27 -13.62
CA SER A 504 17.03 -15.70 -13.35
C SER A 504 17.43 -16.52 -14.59
N ASN A 505 17.09 -16.05 -15.79
CA ASN A 505 17.42 -16.69 -17.06
C ASN A 505 18.03 -15.67 -18.04
N PRO A 506 19.35 -15.41 -17.97
CA PRO A 506 20.02 -14.48 -18.89
C PRO A 506 19.98 -14.92 -20.36
N GLY A 507 19.87 -16.23 -20.63
CA GLY A 507 19.77 -16.77 -21.99
C GLY A 507 18.49 -16.37 -22.73
N ALA A 508 17.42 -16.06 -21.98
CA ALA A 508 16.14 -15.65 -22.54
C ALA A 508 16.09 -14.20 -23.06
N ARG A 509 17.20 -13.45 -23.06
CA ARG A 509 17.23 -12.04 -23.50
C ARG A 509 16.79 -11.84 -24.95
N GLY A 510 17.14 -12.77 -25.84
CA GLY A 510 16.76 -12.77 -27.26
C GLY A 510 15.44 -13.50 -27.54
N GLU A 511 14.81 -14.10 -26.54
CA GLU A 511 13.51 -14.77 -26.71
C GLU A 511 12.37 -13.75 -26.79
N PHE A 512 11.43 -14.00 -27.71
CA PHE A 512 10.29 -13.12 -27.87
C PHE A 512 9.20 -13.42 -26.83
N PRO A 513 8.49 -12.39 -26.33
CA PRO A 513 7.60 -12.53 -25.17
C PRO A 513 6.22 -13.15 -25.49
N GLY A 514 6.02 -13.67 -26.71
CA GLY A 514 4.78 -14.34 -27.13
C GLY A 514 3.53 -13.46 -27.04
N THR A 515 2.38 -14.08 -26.73
CA THR A 515 1.07 -13.41 -26.64
C THR A 515 0.87 -12.59 -25.37
N LEU A 516 1.65 -12.86 -24.32
CA LEU A 516 1.58 -12.15 -23.03
C LEU A 516 2.36 -10.82 -23.05
N GLY A 517 3.25 -10.64 -24.03
CA GLY A 517 4.10 -9.47 -24.18
C GLY A 517 3.63 -8.45 -25.21
N PRO A 518 4.43 -7.40 -25.47
CA PRO A 518 4.19 -6.49 -26.58
C PRO A 518 4.40 -7.18 -27.93
N LYS A 519 3.74 -6.65 -28.96
CA LYS A 519 3.98 -7.04 -30.34
C LYS A 519 5.39 -6.62 -30.77
N VAL A 520 6.16 -7.58 -31.28
CA VAL A 520 7.52 -7.37 -31.78
C VAL A 520 7.47 -7.08 -33.29
N PHE A 521 8.22 -6.07 -33.74
CA PHE A 521 8.37 -5.72 -35.15
C PHE A 521 9.82 -6.02 -35.56
N ARG A 522 9.99 -6.72 -36.68
CA ARG A 522 11.29 -7.07 -37.23
C ARG A 522 11.34 -6.71 -38.71
N LEU A 523 12.52 -6.30 -39.16
CA LEU A 523 12.87 -6.27 -40.56
C LEU A 523 13.33 -7.68 -40.93
N ASN A 524 12.50 -8.45 -41.63
CA ASN A 524 12.95 -9.74 -42.16
C ASN A 524 13.96 -9.42 -43.27
N ASN A 525 15.03 -10.21 -43.41
CA ASN A 525 16.12 -10.06 -44.41
C ASN A 525 15.69 -10.04 -45.90
N GLU A 526 14.40 -9.89 -46.18
CA GLU A 526 13.86 -9.52 -47.50
C GLU A 526 14.03 -8.02 -47.73
N LEU A 527 15.27 -7.55 -47.76
CA LEU A 527 15.58 -6.24 -48.34
C LEU A 527 15.17 -6.29 -49.84
N PRO A 528 14.51 -5.25 -50.38
CA PRO A 528 14.18 -5.16 -51.79
C PRO A 528 15.49 -5.06 -52.61
N GLY A 529 16.06 -6.22 -52.96
CA GLY A 529 17.35 -6.33 -53.65
C GLY A 529 18.08 -7.66 -53.44
N SER A 530 17.76 -8.44 -52.41
CA SER A 530 18.37 -9.78 -52.21
C SER A 530 17.56 -10.86 -52.93
N SER A 531 18.02 -11.20 -54.13
CA SER A 531 17.81 -12.42 -54.92
C SER A 531 16.71 -13.42 -54.48
N ASN A 532 15.45 -13.03 -54.47
CA ASN A 532 14.32 -13.94 -54.64
C ASN A 532 13.15 -13.14 -55.21
N GLY A 533 12.63 -13.57 -56.36
CA GLY A 533 11.60 -12.90 -57.17
C GLY A 533 10.21 -12.83 -56.52
N VAL A 534 10.12 -12.34 -55.29
CA VAL A 534 8.88 -12.00 -54.60
C VAL A 534 8.61 -10.51 -54.80
N SER A 535 7.37 -10.20 -55.18
CA SER A 535 6.94 -8.88 -55.67
C SER A 535 7.27 -7.69 -54.75
N VAL A 536 7.94 -6.68 -55.33
CA VAL A 536 8.34 -5.39 -54.73
C VAL A 536 7.20 -4.67 -53.97
N LYS A 537 5.94 -4.84 -54.39
CA LYS A 537 4.76 -4.17 -53.80
C LYS A 537 4.41 -4.62 -52.37
N PHE A 538 4.79 -5.83 -51.95
CA PHE A 538 4.47 -6.32 -50.60
C PHE A 538 5.55 -5.95 -49.57
N GLY A 539 6.81 -5.83 -50.00
CA GLY A 539 7.95 -5.41 -49.16
C GLY A 539 7.80 -3.98 -48.63
N GLU A 540 7.47 -3.02 -49.50
CA GLU A 540 7.26 -1.60 -49.14
C GLU A 540 6.22 -1.41 -48.03
N SER A 541 5.14 -2.22 -48.03
CA SER A 541 4.11 -2.15 -46.99
C SER A 541 4.59 -2.64 -45.62
N SER A 542 5.53 -3.59 -45.60
CA SER A 542 6.08 -4.18 -44.38
C SER A 542 7.19 -3.32 -43.77
N THR A 543 8.12 -2.80 -44.59
CA THR A 543 9.19 -1.89 -44.17
C THR A 543 8.58 -0.61 -43.59
N GLN A 544 7.55 -0.06 -44.25
CA GLN A 544 6.84 1.12 -43.76
C GLN A 544 6.18 0.88 -42.41
N ARG A 545 5.64 -0.33 -42.14
CA ARG A 545 5.12 -0.67 -40.80
C ARG A 545 6.22 -0.70 -39.74
N VAL A 546 7.42 -1.17 -40.09
CA VAL A 546 8.59 -1.17 -39.20
C VAL A 546 9.05 0.26 -38.91
N ILE A 547 9.10 1.13 -39.93
CA ILE A 547 9.42 2.56 -39.77
C ILE A 547 8.42 3.23 -38.82
N LEU A 548 7.12 3.03 -39.05
CA LEU A 548 6.07 3.55 -38.18
C LEU A 548 6.19 3.01 -36.74
N ALA A 549 6.53 1.73 -36.57
CA ALA A 549 6.78 1.14 -35.27
C ALA A 549 8.02 1.75 -34.58
N ALA A 550 9.11 1.99 -35.31
CA ALA A 550 10.32 2.62 -34.79
C ALA A 550 10.06 4.05 -34.30
N TYR A 551 9.29 4.86 -35.06
CA TYR A 551 8.87 6.18 -34.60
C TYR A 551 8.01 6.11 -33.33
N ARG A 552 7.03 5.20 -33.29
CA ARG A 552 6.20 4.99 -32.10
C ARG A 552 7.00 4.53 -30.90
N GLN A 553 8.04 3.72 -31.09
CA GLN A 553 8.90 3.29 -29.99
C GLN A 553 9.76 4.44 -29.46
N VAL A 554 10.51 5.10 -30.35
CA VAL A 554 11.50 6.14 -29.97
C VAL A 554 10.80 7.41 -29.49
N PHE A 555 9.82 7.92 -30.25
CA PHE A 555 9.12 9.15 -29.92
C PHE A 555 7.85 8.93 -29.08
N GLY A 556 7.33 7.71 -28.97
CA GLY A 556 6.03 7.41 -28.32
C GLY A 556 4.82 7.69 -29.22
N ARG A 557 5.00 8.51 -30.26
CA ARG A 557 3.97 8.96 -31.20
C ARG A 557 4.58 9.17 -32.57
N MET A 558 3.73 9.36 -33.58
CA MET A 558 4.20 9.85 -34.87
C MET A 558 4.66 11.31 -34.74
N PRO A 559 5.87 11.67 -35.19
CA PRO A 559 6.30 13.06 -35.30
C PRO A 559 5.39 13.84 -36.26
N TYR A 560 5.35 15.17 -36.09
CA TYR A 560 4.70 16.05 -37.07
C TYR A 560 5.45 16.00 -38.41
N GLU A 561 4.78 16.36 -39.51
CA GLU A 561 5.32 16.22 -40.88
C GLU A 561 6.71 16.87 -41.05
N GLY A 562 6.92 18.07 -40.51
CA GLY A 562 8.23 18.75 -40.56
C GLY A 562 9.30 18.23 -39.59
N GLN A 563 8.96 17.27 -38.72
CA GLN A 563 9.88 16.65 -37.75
C GLN A 563 10.32 15.23 -38.17
N ARG A 564 9.74 14.71 -39.25
CA ARG A 564 10.01 13.38 -39.80
C ARG A 564 11.36 13.37 -40.52
N LEU A 565 12.11 12.30 -40.38
CA LEU A 565 13.46 12.18 -40.93
C LEU A 565 13.44 11.39 -42.24
N SER A 566 12.87 11.99 -43.30
CA SER A 566 12.68 11.33 -44.61
C SER A 566 13.96 10.74 -45.20
N VAL A 567 15.10 11.43 -45.05
CA VAL A 567 16.41 10.94 -45.54
C VAL A 567 16.81 9.63 -44.85
N ALA A 568 16.55 9.49 -43.56
CA ALA A 568 16.86 8.27 -42.82
C ALA A 568 15.89 7.13 -43.19
N GLU A 569 14.64 7.45 -43.51
CA GLU A 569 13.65 6.46 -43.99
C GLU A 569 14.08 5.87 -45.33
N ILE A 570 14.42 6.72 -46.30
CA ILE A 570 14.88 6.30 -47.62
C ILE A 570 16.12 5.40 -47.51
N LYS A 571 17.07 5.75 -46.64
CA LYS A 571 18.27 4.92 -46.39
C LYS A 571 17.93 3.54 -45.82
N LEU A 572 16.95 3.46 -44.93
CA LEU A 572 16.50 2.18 -44.38
C LEU A 572 15.75 1.35 -45.44
N GLU A 573 14.91 2.00 -46.25
CA GLU A 573 14.16 1.36 -47.34
C GLU A 573 15.09 0.80 -48.43
N ASN A 574 16.17 1.53 -48.75
CA ASN A 574 17.21 1.10 -49.69
C ASN A 574 18.16 0.03 -49.10
N GLY A 575 18.15 -0.17 -47.78
CA GLY A 575 19.08 -1.08 -47.10
C GLY A 575 20.48 -0.52 -46.85
N ASP A 576 20.68 0.79 -46.98
CA ASP A 576 21.96 1.45 -46.72
C ASP A 576 22.34 1.47 -45.23
N ILE A 577 21.34 1.36 -44.35
CA ILE A 577 21.50 1.35 -42.89
C ILE A 577 20.68 0.21 -42.26
N THR A 578 21.17 -0.32 -41.14
CA THR A 578 20.43 -1.32 -40.36
C THR A 578 19.32 -0.67 -39.53
N LEU A 579 18.38 -1.47 -39.00
CA LEU A 579 17.33 -0.94 -38.14
C LEU A 579 17.90 -0.37 -36.83
N ARG A 580 18.98 -0.97 -36.31
CA ARG A 580 19.76 -0.41 -35.19
C ARG A 580 20.28 1.00 -35.52
N GLU A 581 20.91 1.18 -36.68
CA GLU A 581 21.44 2.47 -37.10
C GLU A 581 20.33 3.49 -37.37
N PHE A 582 19.19 3.04 -37.88
CA PHE A 582 18.00 3.89 -38.02
C PHE A 582 17.52 4.38 -36.65
N ILE A 583 17.38 3.50 -35.65
CA ILE A 583 17.00 3.87 -34.27
C ILE A 583 18.02 4.83 -33.64
N LYS A 584 19.32 4.57 -33.88
CA LYS A 584 20.42 5.45 -33.44
C LYS A 584 20.30 6.85 -34.05
N THR A 585 19.97 6.92 -35.34
CA THR A 585 19.75 8.20 -36.05
C THR A 585 18.52 8.93 -35.53
N LEU A 586 17.41 8.22 -35.28
CA LEU A 586 16.21 8.81 -34.67
C LEU A 586 16.50 9.37 -33.27
N ALA A 587 17.22 8.62 -32.43
CA ALA A 587 17.55 9.04 -31.08
C ALA A 587 18.57 10.19 -31.03
N LYS A 588 19.48 10.29 -32.01
CA LYS A 588 20.42 11.41 -32.15
C LYS A 588 19.81 12.65 -32.81
N SER A 589 18.57 12.59 -33.30
CA SER A 589 17.91 13.71 -33.95
C SER A 589 17.74 14.92 -33.03
N GLU A 590 17.76 16.12 -33.61
CA GLU A 590 17.53 17.36 -32.88
C GLU A 590 16.13 17.41 -32.24
N THR A 591 15.13 16.86 -32.93
CA THR A 591 13.75 16.75 -32.44
C THR A 591 13.68 15.87 -31.19
N PHE A 592 14.35 14.72 -31.17
CA PHE A 592 14.40 13.86 -29.98
C PHE A 592 15.07 14.58 -28.80
N ARG A 593 16.21 15.26 -29.05
CA ARG A 593 16.93 16.03 -28.01
C ARG A 593 16.07 17.16 -27.43
N LYS A 594 15.37 17.93 -28.26
CA LYS A 594 14.47 19.02 -27.82
C LYS A 594 13.32 18.53 -26.95
N ILE A 595 12.84 17.31 -27.18
CA ILE A 595 11.70 16.75 -26.44
C ILE A 595 12.17 16.08 -25.13
N TYR A 596 13.22 15.25 -25.17
CA TYR A 596 13.55 14.34 -24.07
C TYR A 596 14.87 14.63 -23.35
N TRP A 597 15.69 15.58 -23.83
CA TRP A 597 16.93 15.95 -23.16
C TRP A 597 16.88 17.36 -22.60
N THR A 598 16.64 18.36 -23.45
CA THR A 598 16.71 19.78 -23.07
C THR A 598 15.77 20.20 -21.92
N PRO A 599 14.49 19.78 -21.86
CA PRO A 599 13.57 20.26 -20.82
C PRO A 599 13.61 19.44 -19.52
N LEU A 600 14.35 18.33 -19.49
CA LEU A 600 14.34 17.38 -18.38
C LEU A 600 15.58 17.53 -17.50
N TYR A 601 15.43 17.22 -16.22
CA TYR A 601 16.58 16.97 -15.34
C TYR A 601 17.40 15.80 -15.89
N VAL A 602 18.74 15.89 -15.85
CA VAL A 602 19.66 14.94 -16.51
C VAL A 602 19.35 13.49 -16.14
N VAL A 603 19.13 13.18 -14.86
CA VAL A 603 18.80 11.81 -14.42
C VAL A 603 17.44 11.36 -14.95
N LYS A 604 16.44 12.26 -14.99
CA LYS A 604 15.11 11.98 -15.56
C LYS A 604 15.21 11.71 -17.07
N ALA A 605 16.05 12.47 -17.77
CA ALA A 605 16.31 12.28 -19.19
C ALA A 605 16.96 10.91 -19.44
N ILE A 606 18.03 10.57 -18.70
CA ILE A 606 18.72 9.27 -18.81
C ILE A 606 17.74 8.13 -18.55
N GLU A 607 16.97 8.18 -17.45
CA GLU A 607 16.00 7.13 -17.09
C GLU A 607 14.95 6.94 -18.19
N TYR A 608 14.41 8.03 -18.75
CA TYR A 608 13.41 7.95 -19.81
C TYR A 608 14.00 7.41 -21.14
N ILE A 609 15.17 7.89 -21.55
CA ILE A 609 15.86 7.43 -22.76
C ILE A 609 16.21 5.94 -22.64
N HIS A 610 16.72 5.53 -21.48
CA HIS A 610 17.02 4.14 -21.16
C HIS A 610 15.79 3.24 -21.32
N ARG A 611 14.63 3.66 -20.80
CA ARG A 611 13.36 2.93 -20.98
C ARG A 611 12.94 2.80 -22.46
N ARG A 612 13.16 3.84 -23.27
CA ARG A 612 12.78 3.83 -24.70
C ARG A 612 13.69 2.96 -25.56
N LEU A 613 14.99 2.97 -25.30
CA LEU A 613 15.97 2.25 -26.11
C LEU A 613 16.19 0.81 -25.65
N LEU A 614 16.24 0.56 -24.34
CA LEU A 614 16.45 -0.80 -23.79
C LEU A 614 15.16 -1.50 -23.37
N GLY A 615 14.03 -0.80 -23.35
CA GLY A 615 12.75 -1.38 -22.98
C GLY A 615 12.59 -1.67 -21.49
N ARG A 616 13.46 -1.13 -20.63
CA ARG A 616 13.40 -1.32 -19.17
C ARG A 616 13.88 -0.07 -18.41
N PRO A 617 13.45 0.14 -17.17
CA PRO A 617 14.11 1.08 -16.27
C PRO A 617 15.54 0.68 -15.92
N THR A 618 16.30 1.62 -15.36
CA THR A 618 17.60 1.29 -14.76
C THR A 618 17.41 0.38 -13.54
N TYR A 619 18.38 -0.52 -13.34
CA TYR A 619 18.35 -1.45 -12.22
C TYR A 619 18.68 -0.78 -10.89
N GLY A 620 19.53 0.23 -10.88
CA GLY A 620 19.99 0.81 -9.64
C GLY A 620 21.03 1.89 -9.83
N ARG A 621 21.75 2.17 -8.75
CA ARG A 621 22.61 3.36 -8.68
C ARG A 621 23.85 3.27 -9.56
N GLN A 622 24.46 2.08 -9.66
CA GLN A 622 25.68 1.88 -10.44
C GLN A 622 25.47 2.21 -11.93
N GLU A 623 24.43 1.63 -12.52
CA GLU A 623 24.06 1.83 -13.92
C GLU A 623 23.74 3.31 -14.21
N MET A 624 22.90 3.93 -13.36
CA MET A 624 22.57 5.35 -13.51
C MET A 624 23.81 6.25 -13.39
N ASN A 625 24.72 5.96 -12.46
CA ASN A 625 25.95 6.74 -12.28
C ASN A 625 26.90 6.62 -13.47
N GLN A 626 27.00 5.43 -14.07
CA GLN A 626 27.83 5.22 -15.25
C GLN A 626 27.34 6.09 -16.42
N TYR A 627 26.03 6.08 -16.68
CA TYR A 627 25.45 6.94 -17.72
C TYR A 627 25.57 8.43 -17.39
N PHE A 628 25.36 8.81 -16.12
CA PHE A 628 25.55 10.18 -15.69
C PHE A 628 26.99 10.68 -15.90
N ASP A 629 28.00 9.85 -15.58
CA ASP A 629 29.41 10.18 -15.81
C ASP A 629 29.72 10.36 -17.30
N ILE A 630 29.22 9.46 -18.16
CA ILE A 630 29.34 9.58 -19.62
C ILE A 630 28.71 10.89 -20.10
N CYS A 631 27.50 11.22 -19.65
CA CYS A 631 26.84 12.47 -20.00
C CYS A 631 27.63 13.69 -19.54
N SER A 632 28.21 13.65 -18.34
CA SER A 632 28.98 14.77 -17.78
C SER A 632 30.26 15.04 -18.57
N LYS A 633 30.91 13.99 -19.11
CA LYS A 633 32.18 14.09 -19.83
C LYS A 633 32.02 14.29 -21.33
N LYS A 634 31.09 13.57 -21.96
CA LYS A 634 30.96 13.44 -23.43
C LYS A 634 29.62 13.96 -23.98
N GLY A 635 28.66 14.28 -23.11
CA GLY A 635 27.37 14.85 -23.51
C GLY A 635 26.34 13.82 -24.01
N PHE A 636 25.28 14.34 -24.64
CA PHE A 636 24.08 13.59 -25.03
C PHE A 636 24.34 12.50 -26.09
N TYR A 637 25.11 12.78 -27.14
CA TYR A 637 25.31 11.82 -28.23
C TYR A 637 26.02 10.56 -27.76
N ALA A 638 26.99 10.70 -26.86
CA ALA A 638 27.72 9.59 -26.28
C ALA A 638 26.85 8.70 -25.37
N LEU A 639 25.80 9.25 -24.75
CA LEU A 639 24.82 8.45 -24.01
C LEU A 639 24.07 7.50 -24.95
N ILE A 640 23.59 8.01 -26.08
CA ILE A 640 22.86 7.22 -27.08
C ILE A 640 23.75 6.10 -27.61
N ASP A 641 25.01 6.43 -27.92
CA ASP A 641 26.00 5.44 -28.35
C ASP A 641 26.23 4.37 -27.28
N ALA A 642 26.45 4.77 -26.02
CA ALA A 642 26.67 3.84 -24.93
C ALA A 642 25.49 2.89 -24.65
N ILE A 643 24.24 3.32 -24.93
CA ILE A 643 23.04 2.50 -24.74
C ILE A 643 22.85 1.53 -25.92
N ILE A 644 22.94 2.02 -27.16
CA ILE A 644 22.66 1.21 -28.36
C ILE A 644 23.80 0.24 -28.67
N ASP A 645 25.04 0.63 -28.42
CA ASP A 645 26.21 -0.21 -28.63
C ASP A 645 26.48 -1.15 -27.42
N SER A 646 25.53 -1.22 -26.47
CA SER A 646 25.63 -2.10 -25.31
C SER A 646 25.45 -3.58 -25.68
N PRO A 647 26.07 -4.51 -24.93
CA PRO A 647 25.88 -5.95 -25.15
C PRO A 647 24.41 -6.35 -24.94
N GLU A 648 23.72 -5.73 -23.97
CA GLU A 648 22.31 -6.02 -23.72
C GLU A 648 21.41 -5.63 -24.89
N TYR A 649 21.64 -4.47 -25.53
CA TYR A 649 20.88 -4.08 -26.71
C TYR A 649 21.11 -5.08 -27.86
N THR A 650 22.35 -5.53 -28.02
CA THR A 650 22.75 -6.51 -29.04
C THR A 650 22.07 -7.87 -28.84
N GLU A 651 22.10 -8.40 -27.63
CA GLU A 651 21.46 -9.68 -27.30
C GLU A 651 19.93 -9.63 -27.37
N ALA A 652 19.31 -8.49 -27.00
CA ALA A 652 17.86 -8.38 -26.93
C ALA A 652 17.18 -8.04 -28.26
N PHE A 653 17.81 -7.20 -29.08
CA PHE A 653 17.20 -6.67 -30.31
C PHE A 653 18.00 -6.98 -31.58
N GLY A 654 19.32 -7.20 -31.46
CA GLY A 654 20.20 -7.37 -32.60
C GLY A 654 20.26 -6.12 -33.49
N GLU A 655 20.25 -6.35 -34.81
CA GLU A 655 20.27 -5.29 -35.82
C GLU A 655 18.91 -5.09 -36.52
N ASP A 656 17.97 -6.02 -36.34
CA ASP A 656 16.75 -6.14 -37.16
C ASP A 656 15.44 -5.94 -36.38
N THR A 657 15.50 -5.82 -35.04
CA THR A 657 14.31 -5.76 -34.19
C THR A 657 14.08 -4.36 -33.64
N VAL A 658 12.84 -3.85 -33.74
CA VAL A 658 12.46 -2.60 -33.09
C VAL A 658 12.43 -2.83 -31.57
N PRO A 659 13.07 -1.98 -30.74
CA PRO A 659 12.97 -2.07 -29.30
C PRO A 659 11.52 -2.08 -28.84
N TYR A 660 11.25 -2.83 -27.78
CA TYR A 660 9.94 -2.92 -27.18
C TYR A 660 10.07 -2.91 -25.66
N GLU A 661 8.99 -2.57 -24.96
CA GLU A 661 8.98 -2.56 -23.50
C GLU A 661 9.09 -3.99 -22.96
N ARG A 662 10.27 -4.34 -22.41
CA ARG A 662 10.61 -5.66 -21.86
C ARG A 662 10.30 -5.79 -20.37
N TYR A 663 10.40 -4.69 -19.61
CA TYR A 663 10.17 -4.69 -18.17
C TYR A 663 9.33 -3.51 -17.70
N LEU A 664 8.54 -3.76 -16.67
CA LEU A 664 7.71 -2.80 -15.96
C LEU A 664 8.16 -2.70 -14.50
N THR A 665 7.87 -1.56 -13.88
CA THR A 665 7.91 -1.46 -12.42
C THR A 665 6.63 -2.06 -11.81
N PRO A 666 6.65 -2.52 -10.55
CA PRO A 666 5.44 -2.90 -9.81
C PRO A 666 4.34 -1.84 -9.88
N GLN A 667 4.69 -0.56 -9.73
CA GLN A 667 3.75 0.55 -9.86
C GLN A 667 3.13 0.63 -11.27
N GLY A 668 3.92 0.49 -12.32
CA GLY A 668 3.43 0.50 -13.69
C GLY A 668 2.53 -0.69 -14.04
N MET A 669 2.84 -1.88 -13.53
CA MET A 669 1.97 -3.06 -13.66
C MET A 669 0.64 -2.85 -12.94
N GLN A 670 0.66 -2.30 -11.71
CA GLN A 670 -0.54 -2.03 -10.92
C GLN A 670 -1.51 -1.09 -11.67
N LEU A 671 -0.98 -0.02 -12.30
CA LEU A 671 -1.77 0.94 -13.07
C LEU A 671 -2.49 0.32 -14.30
N ARG A 672 -2.00 -0.83 -14.79
CA ARG A 672 -2.57 -1.56 -15.94
C ARG A 672 -3.53 -2.67 -15.51
N MET A 673 -3.14 -3.46 -14.51
CA MET A 673 -3.86 -4.69 -14.12
C MET A 673 -4.99 -4.44 -13.11
N VAL A 674 -4.83 -3.52 -12.15
CA VAL A 674 -5.80 -3.32 -11.04
C VAL A 674 -6.91 -2.35 -11.45
N ARG A 675 -7.36 -2.43 -12.70
CA ARG A 675 -8.53 -1.70 -13.21
C ARG A 675 -9.76 -2.60 -13.07
N LEU A 676 -10.92 -2.03 -12.74
CA LEU A 676 -12.15 -2.79 -12.51
C LEU A 676 -12.50 -3.79 -13.62
N GLY A 677 -12.23 -3.45 -14.90
CA GLY A 677 -12.47 -4.37 -16.03
C GLY A 677 -11.37 -5.43 -16.28
N ASN A 678 -10.22 -5.36 -15.62
CA ASN A 678 -9.09 -6.29 -15.77
C ASN A 678 -8.88 -7.17 -14.53
N LEU A 679 -9.54 -6.86 -13.42
CA LEU A 679 -9.55 -7.71 -12.24
C LEU A 679 -10.27 -9.01 -12.62
N ARG A 680 -9.60 -10.15 -12.44
CA ARG A 680 -10.27 -11.45 -12.54
C ARG A 680 -11.39 -11.49 -11.50
N GLU A 681 -12.54 -12.05 -11.85
CA GLU A 681 -13.71 -12.15 -10.96
C GLU A 681 -13.34 -12.86 -9.64
N ASP A 682 -12.40 -13.80 -9.68
CA ASP A 682 -11.86 -14.54 -8.52
C ASP A 682 -11.02 -13.69 -7.55
N ILE A 683 -10.53 -12.52 -7.96
CA ILE A 683 -9.64 -11.69 -7.14
C ILE A 683 -10.47 -10.73 -6.30
N GLY A 684 -10.74 -11.12 -5.06
CA GLY A 684 -11.35 -10.26 -4.04
C GLY A 684 -12.83 -10.52 -3.77
N GLN A 685 -13.49 -11.32 -4.60
CA GLN A 685 -14.69 -12.03 -4.18
C GLN A 685 -14.28 -13.30 -3.44
N ARG A 686 -14.96 -13.62 -2.34
CA ARG A 686 -14.95 -15.00 -1.85
C ARG A 686 -15.54 -15.81 -2.99
N VAL A 687 -14.73 -16.63 -3.65
CA VAL A 687 -15.24 -17.67 -4.54
C VAL A 687 -15.92 -18.65 -3.61
N ASP A 688 -17.18 -18.38 -3.28
CA ASP A 688 -18.06 -19.39 -2.73
C ASP A 688 -18.13 -20.43 -3.85
N GLN A 689 -17.44 -21.56 -3.68
CA GLN A 689 -17.51 -22.65 -4.65
C GLN A 689 -18.99 -22.94 -4.84
N GLU A 690 -19.48 -22.93 -6.08
CA GLU A 690 -20.84 -23.36 -6.39
C GLU A 690 -20.92 -24.87 -6.12
N GLU A 691 -21.09 -25.24 -4.87
CA GLU A 691 -21.37 -26.62 -4.47
C GLU A 691 -22.74 -26.98 -5.01
N THR A 692 -22.84 -28.13 -5.67
CA THR A 692 -24.13 -28.67 -6.08
C THR A 692 -25.01 -28.81 -4.84
N PRO A 693 -26.20 -28.18 -4.81
CA PRO A 693 -27.07 -28.30 -3.66
C PRO A 693 -27.34 -29.77 -3.34
N ARG A 694 -27.26 -30.14 -2.04
CA ARG A 694 -27.41 -31.52 -1.57
C ARG A 694 -28.69 -32.22 -2.05
N PHE A 695 -29.77 -31.48 -2.30
CA PHE A 695 -31.01 -32.05 -2.84
C PHE A 695 -30.83 -32.54 -4.29
N ILE A 696 -29.94 -31.93 -5.07
CA ILE A 696 -29.58 -32.37 -6.41
C ILE A 696 -28.74 -33.65 -6.30
N GLU A 697 -27.78 -33.71 -5.38
CA GLU A 697 -26.96 -34.91 -5.15
C GLU A 697 -27.78 -36.12 -4.70
N LEU A 698 -28.82 -35.91 -3.88
CA LEU A 698 -29.73 -36.99 -3.45
C LEU A 698 -30.70 -37.41 -4.56
N GLY A 699 -30.99 -36.51 -5.52
CA GLY A 699 -31.88 -36.77 -6.64
C GLY A 699 -31.18 -37.32 -7.89
N THR A 700 -29.86 -37.19 -7.98
CA THR A 700 -29.09 -37.73 -9.11
C THR A 700 -28.81 -39.22 -8.89
N PRO A 701 -29.11 -40.08 -9.89
CA PRO A 701 -28.78 -41.48 -9.81
C PRO A 701 -27.26 -41.67 -9.75
N SER A 702 -26.81 -42.67 -9.00
CA SER A 702 -25.38 -42.96 -8.74
C SER A 702 -24.53 -43.25 -9.99
N VAL A 703 -25.15 -43.47 -11.15
CA VAL A 703 -24.47 -43.71 -12.42
C VAL A 703 -24.99 -42.68 -13.44
N SER A 704 -24.08 -41.82 -13.91
CA SER A 704 -24.38 -40.71 -14.82
C SER A 704 -24.70 -41.16 -16.26
N ILE A 705 -24.23 -42.34 -16.66
CA ILE A 705 -24.46 -42.90 -18.00
C ILE A 705 -25.08 -44.29 -17.85
N ARG A 706 -26.35 -44.42 -18.23
CA ARG A 706 -27.04 -45.71 -18.28
C ARG A 706 -27.00 -46.25 -19.70
N THR A 707 -26.69 -47.54 -19.83
CA THR A 707 -26.74 -48.23 -21.12
C THR A 707 -28.18 -48.63 -21.45
N GLU A 708 -28.48 -48.76 -22.73
CA GLU A 708 -29.81 -49.16 -23.19
C GLU A 708 -30.34 -50.47 -22.58
N PRO A 709 -29.52 -51.54 -22.35
CA PRO A 709 -29.99 -52.75 -21.67
C PRO A 709 -30.45 -52.54 -20.22
N ASP A 710 -29.79 -51.65 -19.46
CA ASP A 710 -30.20 -51.32 -18.08
C ASP A 710 -31.54 -50.59 -18.07
N ILE A 711 -31.75 -49.70 -19.06
CA ILE A 711 -33.04 -49.02 -19.25
C ILE A 711 -34.12 -50.04 -19.58
N GLN A 712 -33.89 -50.93 -20.54
CA GLN A 712 -34.86 -51.96 -20.95
C GLN A 712 -35.21 -52.91 -19.80
N SER A 713 -34.22 -53.35 -19.01
CA SER A 713 -34.44 -54.20 -17.83
C SER A 713 -35.34 -53.54 -16.78
N ARG A 714 -35.10 -52.25 -16.49
CA ARG A 714 -35.91 -51.48 -15.54
C ARG A 714 -37.32 -51.17 -16.07
N VAL A 715 -37.48 -51.01 -17.39
CA VAL A 715 -38.80 -50.87 -18.01
C VAL A 715 -39.58 -52.20 -17.94
N GLY A 716 -38.89 -53.34 -18.10
CA GLY A 716 -39.49 -54.68 -18.05
C GLY A 716 -39.75 -55.24 -16.65
N GLN A 717 -39.48 -54.49 -15.58
CA GLN A 717 -39.67 -54.98 -14.21
C GLN A 717 -41.16 -55.02 -13.80
N GLY A 718 -41.53 -56.04 -13.01
CA GLY A 718 -42.88 -56.17 -12.44
C GLY A 718 -43.77 -57.20 -13.16
N VAL A 719 -45.07 -57.17 -12.85
CA VAL A 719 -46.07 -57.99 -13.55
C VAL A 719 -46.31 -57.40 -14.93
N THR A 720 -46.62 -58.24 -15.92
CA THR A 720 -46.83 -57.80 -17.30
C THR A 720 -47.94 -56.75 -17.42
N VAL A 721 -47.73 -55.78 -18.31
CA VAL A 721 -48.69 -54.68 -18.60
C VAL A 721 -50.04 -55.23 -19.10
N GLN A 722 -50.09 -56.49 -19.54
CA GLN A 722 -51.33 -57.19 -19.91
C GLN A 722 -52.39 -57.16 -18.80
N ARG A 723 -51.99 -57.11 -17.51
CA ARG A 723 -52.94 -56.96 -16.40
C ARG A 723 -53.77 -55.68 -16.49
N GLU A 724 -53.14 -54.58 -16.91
CA GLU A 724 -53.80 -53.28 -17.07
C GLU A 724 -54.56 -53.18 -18.40
N GLN A 725 -54.11 -53.91 -19.43
CA GLN A 725 -54.66 -53.86 -20.79
C GLN A 725 -55.81 -54.85 -21.06
N THR A 726 -56.19 -55.69 -20.09
CA THR A 726 -57.24 -56.72 -20.30
C THR A 726 -58.65 -56.09 -20.34
N LYS A 727 -59.37 -56.28 -21.45
CA LYS A 727 -60.76 -55.81 -21.61
C LYS A 727 -61.77 -56.84 -21.10
N ILE A 728 -62.67 -56.41 -20.22
CA ILE A 728 -63.75 -57.24 -19.67
C ILE A 728 -65.03 -57.02 -20.48
N PHE A 729 -65.65 -58.10 -20.94
CA PHE A 729 -66.92 -58.07 -21.67
C PHE A 729 -68.07 -58.41 -20.72
N LYS A 730 -68.96 -57.45 -20.49
CA LYS A 730 -70.15 -57.59 -19.64
C LYS A 730 -71.39 -57.16 -20.42
N LEU A 731 -72.44 -57.98 -20.40
CA LEU A 731 -73.69 -57.73 -21.10
C LEU A 731 -74.80 -57.39 -20.09
N LEU A 732 -75.01 -56.10 -19.84
CA LEU A 732 -76.03 -55.61 -18.91
C LEU A 732 -77.41 -55.40 -19.57
N THR A 733 -77.44 -55.15 -20.88
CA THR A 733 -78.66 -54.84 -21.63
C THR A 733 -78.59 -55.43 -23.04
N ASN A 734 -79.68 -56.08 -23.48
CA ASN A 734 -79.74 -56.74 -24.79
C ASN A 734 -80.33 -55.87 -25.92
N LEU A 735 -80.48 -54.56 -25.67
CA LEU A 735 -80.97 -53.57 -26.64
C LEU A 735 -79.97 -53.33 -27.76
N ASP A 736 -78.67 -53.28 -27.44
CA ASP A 736 -77.61 -53.11 -28.42
C ASP A 736 -77.19 -54.47 -29.00
N LYS A 737 -77.68 -54.76 -30.22
CA LYS A 737 -77.34 -56.00 -30.92
C LYS A 737 -75.85 -56.11 -31.26
N VAL A 738 -75.13 -54.99 -31.39
CA VAL A 738 -73.69 -54.99 -31.64
C VAL A 738 -72.92 -55.40 -30.38
N ALA A 739 -73.33 -54.91 -29.21
CA ALA A 739 -72.77 -55.36 -27.93
C ALA A 739 -73.03 -56.85 -27.65
N VAL A 740 -74.23 -57.35 -27.97
CA VAL A 740 -74.56 -58.78 -27.88
C VAL A 740 -73.63 -59.59 -28.80
N GLN A 741 -73.51 -59.21 -30.08
CA GLN A 741 -72.61 -59.87 -31.03
C GLN A 741 -71.14 -59.86 -30.60
N ASN A 742 -70.65 -58.73 -30.06
CA ASN A 742 -69.30 -58.62 -29.53
C ASN A 742 -69.08 -59.50 -28.30
N THR A 743 -70.08 -59.64 -27.44
CA THR A 743 -70.03 -60.52 -26.26
C THR A 743 -70.05 -61.98 -26.66
N VAL A 744 -70.89 -62.35 -27.64
CA VAL A 744 -70.91 -63.70 -28.24
C VAL A 744 -69.55 -64.05 -28.82
N ARG A 745 -68.96 -63.17 -29.63
CA ARG A 745 -67.60 -63.36 -30.18
C ARG A 745 -66.53 -63.42 -29.10
N ALA A 746 -66.65 -62.62 -28.03
CA ALA A 746 -65.73 -62.70 -26.89
C ALA A 746 -65.85 -64.04 -26.15
N ALA A 747 -67.07 -64.55 -25.95
CA ALA A 747 -67.31 -65.85 -25.33
C ALA A 747 -66.75 -66.99 -26.18
N TYR A 748 -66.91 -66.94 -27.50
CA TYR A 748 -66.27 -67.89 -28.41
C TYR A 748 -64.75 -67.90 -28.28
N ARG A 749 -64.12 -66.73 -28.31
CA ARG A 749 -62.66 -66.60 -28.14
C ARG A 749 -62.18 -67.06 -26.77
N GLN A 750 -62.97 -66.87 -25.72
CA GLN A 750 -62.61 -67.33 -24.38
C GLN A 750 -62.70 -68.85 -24.22
N ILE A 751 -63.81 -69.45 -24.67
CA ILE A 751 -64.09 -70.87 -24.45
C ILE A 751 -63.32 -71.74 -25.45
N PHE A 752 -63.23 -71.31 -26.70
CA PHE A 752 -62.59 -72.07 -27.78
C PHE A 752 -61.18 -71.58 -28.14
N GLU A 753 -60.67 -70.57 -27.43
CA GLU A 753 -59.37 -69.89 -27.64
C GLU A 753 -59.22 -69.14 -28.97
N ARG A 754 -60.25 -69.16 -29.83
CA ARG A 754 -60.26 -68.57 -31.17
C ARG A 754 -61.69 -68.30 -31.66
N ASP A 755 -61.81 -67.52 -32.73
CA ASP A 755 -63.10 -67.32 -33.41
C ASP A 755 -63.54 -68.60 -34.16
N LEU A 756 -64.85 -68.86 -34.19
CA LEU A 756 -65.44 -70.10 -34.71
C LEU A 756 -65.85 -70.04 -36.19
N GLU A 757 -66.00 -68.84 -36.77
CA GLU A 757 -66.50 -68.63 -38.14
C GLU A 757 -65.83 -69.51 -39.23
N PRO A 758 -64.52 -69.87 -39.15
CA PRO A 758 -63.89 -70.71 -40.17
C PRO A 758 -64.09 -72.23 -40.02
N TYR A 759 -64.59 -72.73 -38.89
CA TYR A 759 -64.52 -74.16 -38.53
C TYR A 759 -65.88 -74.83 -38.30
N ILE A 760 -66.95 -74.06 -38.35
CA ILE A 760 -68.32 -74.55 -38.21
C ILE A 760 -68.86 -74.96 -39.60
N ILE A 761 -69.25 -76.22 -39.77
CA ILE A 761 -69.88 -76.73 -41.01
C ILE A 761 -71.43 -76.66 -40.94
N ASN A 762 -72.01 -76.58 -39.73
CA ASN A 762 -73.45 -76.55 -39.45
C ASN A 762 -73.84 -75.41 -38.48
N ALA A 763 -75.06 -74.88 -38.54
CA ALA A 763 -75.58 -73.83 -37.62
C ALA A 763 -75.76 -74.29 -36.15
N GLU A 764 -74.71 -74.78 -35.49
CA GLU A 764 -74.77 -75.45 -34.17
C GLU A 764 -75.14 -74.50 -33.02
N PHE A 765 -74.65 -73.25 -33.03
CA PHE A 765 -74.85 -72.29 -31.93
C PHE A 765 -75.88 -71.20 -32.20
N THR A 766 -76.47 -71.17 -33.39
CA THR A 766 -77.44 -70.13 -33.79
C THR A 766 -78.66 -70.08 -32.87
N ALA A 767 -79.04 -71.23 -32.29
CA ALA A 767 -80.11 -71.31 -31.29
C ALA A 767 -79.71 -70.71 -29.93
N LEU A 768 -78.44 -70.79 -29.52
CA LEU A 768 -77.97 -70.16 -28.28
C LEU A 768 -77.76 -68.66 -28.48
N GLU A 769 -77.28 -68.25 -29.65
CA GLU A 769 -77.13 -66.84 -30.02
C GLU A 769 -78.48 -66.12 -30.06
N SER A 770 -79.50 -66.75 -30.66
CA SER A 770 -80.85 -66.17 -30.69
C SER A 770 -81.44 -66.08 -29.28
N LYS A 771 -81.30 -67.10 -28.45
CA LYS A 771 -81.73 -67.09 -27.04
C LYS A 771 -81.06 -65.98 -26.23
N LEU A 772 -79.75 -65.80 -26.37
CA LEU A 772 -79.03 -64.72 -25.68
C LEU A 772 -79.48 -63.34 -26.21
N SER A 773 -79.65 -63.20 -27.52
CA SER A 773 -80.14 -61.97 -28.16
C SER A 773 -81.57 -61.59 -27.73
N ASN A 774 -82.41 -62.59 -27.44
CA ASN A 774 -83.79 -62.41 -26.97
C ASN A 774 -83.91 -62.28 -25.44
N ALA A 775 -82.80 -62.31 -24.69
CA ALA A 775 -82.79 -62.32 -23.23
C ALA A 775 -83.47 -63.57 -22.60
N GLU A 776 -83.55 -64.68 -23.32
CA GLU A 776 -84.08 -65.95 -22.81
C GLU A 776 -83.08 -66.69 -21.92
N ILE A 777 -81.78 -66.44 -22.12
CA ILE A 777 -80.68 -66.99 -21.32
C ILE A 777 -79.69 -65.91 -20.91
N THR A 778 -78.99 -66.13 -19.80
CA THR A 778 -77.89 -65.26 -19.33
C THR A 778 -76.56 -65.56 -20.03
N VAL A 779 -75.55 -64.69 -19.88
CA VAL A 779 -74.20 -64.97 -20.42
C VAL A 779 -73.61 -66.22 -19.75
N LYS A 780 -73.90 -66.44 -18.46
CA LYS A 780 -73.53 -67.67 -17.74
C LYS A 780 -74.14 -68.92 -18.36
N GLU A 781 -75.44 -68.93 -18.62
CA GLU A 781 -76.12 -70.07 -19.26
C GLU A 781 -75.68 -70.27 -20.70
N PHE A 782 -75.36 -69.16 -21.41
CA PHE A 782 -74.76 -69.21 -22.73
C PHE A 782 -73.38 -69.91 -22.68
N ILE A 783 -72.52 -69.56 -21.73
CA ILE A 783 -71.20 -70.18 -21.53
C ILE A 783 -71.33 -71.67 -21.15
N GLU A 784 -72.28 -72.01 -20.27
CA GLU A 784 -72.57 -73.41 -19.92
C GLU A 784 -73.07 -74.19 -21.14
N GLY A 785 -73.93 -73.60 -21.97
CA GLY A 785 -74.40 -74.16 -23.23
C GLY A 785 -73.28 -74.38 -24.25
N LEU A 786 -72.32 -73.44 -24.36
CA LEU A 786 -71.16 -73.59 -25.22
C LEU A 786 -70.21 -74.68 -24.72
N GLY A 787 -69.97 -74.76 -23.41
CA GLY A 787 -69.15 -75.82 -22.83
C GLY A 787 -69.77 -77.21 -22.94
N GLY A 788 -71.09 -77.32 -22.83
CA GLY A 788 -71.83 -78.58 -22.95
C GLY A 788 -72.02 -79.10 -24.38
N SER A 789 -71.45 -78.42 -25.37
CA SER A 789 -71.61 -78.73 -26.79
C SER A 789 -70.72 -79.88 -27.27
N ASP A 790 -71.15 -80.55 -28.35
CA ASP A 790 -70.36 -81.59 -29.00
C ASP A 790 -69.05 -81.04 -29.59
N LEU A 791 -69.03 -79.76 -29.97
CA LEU A 791 -67.82 -79.07 -30.45
C LEU A 791 -66.76 -78.94 -29.35
N TYR A 792 -67.16 -78.53 -28.14
CA TYR A 792 -66.25 -78.44 -27.00
C TYR A 792 -65.71 -79.82 -26.60
N LEU A 793 -66.57 -80.84 -26.68
CA LEU A 793 -66.18 -82.23 -26.48
C LEU A 793 -65.11 -82.66 -27.50
N LYS A 794 -65.28 -82.34 -28.78
CA LYS A 794 -64.34 -82.70 -29.84
C LYS A 794 -62.98 -81.99 -29.73
N GLU A 795 -62.97 -80.73 -29.33
CA GLU A 795 -61.73 -79.92 -29.29
C GLU A 795 -60.94 -80.05 -27.98
N PHE A 796 -61.63 -80.04 -26.83
CA PHE A 796 -60.95 -79.92 -25.53
C PHE A 796 -61.14 -81.11 -24.59
N TYR A 797 -62.00 -82.08 -24.94
CA TYR A 797 -62.21 -83.29 -24.14
C TYR A 797 -61.62 -84.54 -24.81
N ALA A 798 -62.06 -84.87 -26.03
CA ALA A 798 -61.65 -86.10 -26.74
C ALA A 798 -60.12 -86.26 -26.97
N PRO A 799 -59.35 -85.21 -27.30
CA PRO A 799 -57.93 -85.37 -27.60
C PRO A 799 -57.01 -85.34 -26.36
N TYR A 800 -57.55 -85.08 -25.16
CA TYR A 800 -56.76 -84.80 -23.97
C TYR A 800 -57.12 -85.70 -22.78
N PRO A 801 -56.15 -86.06 -21.92
CA PRO A 801 -56.44 -86.78 -20.69
C PRO A 801 -57.19 -85.88 -19.69
N ASN A 802 -57.98 -86.48 -18.78
CA ASN A 802 -58.79 -85.75 -17.80
C ASN A 802 -58.01 -84.66 -17.03
N THR A 803 -56.74 -84.87 -16.70
CA THR A 803 -55.91 -83.86 -16.01
C THR A 803 -55.69 -82.61 -16.86
N LYS A 804 -55.49 -82.77 -18.18
CA LYS A 804 -55.35 -81.65 -19.11
C LYS A 804 -56.71 -80.98 -19.38
N VAL A 805 -57.78 -81.78 -19.43
CA VAL A 805 -59.16 -81.26 -19.48
C VAL A 805 -59.47 -80.39 -18.27
N ILE A 806 -59.01 -80.77 -17.06
CA ILE A 806 -59.21 -79.97 -15.85
C ILE A 806 -58.45 -78.64 -15.95
N GLU A 807 -57.18 -78.70 -16.35
CA GLU A 807 -56.35 -77.52 -16.56
C GLU A 807 -56.99 -76.54 -17.57
N LEU A 808 -57.40 -77.04 -18.74
CA LEU A 808 -58.07 -76.27 -19.78
C LEU A 808 -59.44 -75.76 -19.31
N GLY A 809 -60.24 -76.59 -18.66
CA GLY A 809 -61.53 -76.20 -18.08
C GLY A 809 -61.39 -75.03 -17.11
N THR A 810 -60.44 -75.10 -16.17
CA THR A 810 -60.18 -73.97 -15.25
C THR A 810 -59.67 -72.72 -15.98
N LYS A 811 -58.91 -72.87 -17.07
CA LYS A 811 -58.47 -71.75 -17.93
C LYS A 811 -59.67 -71.08 -18.63
N HIS A 812 -60.53 -71.86 -19.29
CA HIS A 812 -61.65 -71.32 -20.06
C HIS A 812 -62.75 -70.72 -19.18
N PHE A 813 -63.14 -71.43 -18.12
CA PHE A 813 -64.32 -71.06 -17.32
C PHE A 813 -63.96 -70.25 -16.06
N LEU A 814 -62.77 -70.42 -15.48
CA LEU A 814 -62.38 -69.71 -14.24
C LEU A 814 -61.25 -68.69 -14.42
N GLY A 815 -60.65 -68.63 -15.62
CA GLY A 815 -59.62 -67.65 -15.95
C GLY A 815 -58.25 -67.92 -15.31
N ARG A 816 -58.00 -69.14 -14.80
CA ARG A 816 -56.82 -69.48 -13.97
C ARG A 816 -56.42 -70.95 -14.09
N ALA A 817 -55.24 -71.30 -13.57
CA ALA A 817 -54.84 -72.69 -13.35
C ALA A 817 -55.59 -73.35 -12.16
N PRO A 818 -55.55 -74.69 -12.01
CA PRO A 818 -56.01 -75.37 -10.80
C PRO A 818 -55.24 -74.91 -9.55
N LEU A 819 -55.94 -74.70 -8.43
CA LEU A 819 -55.40 -74.14 -7.19
C LEU A 819 -54.49 -75.12 -6.45
N ASN A 820 -54.95 -76.36 -6.27
CA ASN A 820 -54.31 -77.36 -5.45
C ASN A 820 -54.71 -78.79 -5.87
N GLN A 821 -54.06 -79.79 -5.26
CA GLN A 821 -54.32 -81.20 -5.56
C GLN A 821 -55.75 -81.62 -5.24
N LYS A 822 -56.39 -81.04 -4.22
CA LYS A 822 -57.79 -81.35 -3.86
C LYS A 822 -58.76 -80.93 -4.96
N GLU A 823 -58.53 -79.78 -5.60
CA GLU A 823 -59.34 -79.32 -6.72
C GLU A 823 -59.19 -80.26 -7.94
N ILE A 824 -57.96 -80.68 -8.27
CA ILE A 824 -57.70 -81.65 -9.34
C ILE A 824 -58.41 -82.98 -9.04
N GLN A 825 -58.32 -83.50 -7.81
CA GLN A 825 -59.00 -84.73 -7.40
C GLN A 825 -60.52 -84.61 -7.50
N LYS A 826 -61.09 -83.51 -7.01
CA LYS A 826 -62.53 -83.23 -7.08
C LYS A 826 -63.03 -83.25 -8.52
N TYR A 827 -62.38 -82.52 -9.41
CA TYR A 827 -62.80 -82.46 -10.81
C TYR A 827 -62.55 -83.76 -11.58
N ASN A 828 -61.47 -84.47 -11.27
CA ASN A 828 -61.21 -85.78 -11.88
C ASN A 828 -62.30 -86.80 -11.48
N GLN A 829 -62.77 -86.77 -10.23
CA GLN A 829 -63.87 -87.61 -9.78
C GLN A 829 -65.18 -87.28 -10.50
N ILE A 830 -65.49 -85.99 -10.71
CA ILE A 830 -66.68 -85.55 -11.46
C ILE A 830 -66.61 -86.01 -12.91
N LEU A 831 -65.46 -85.79 -13.57
CA LEU A 831 -65.24 -86.25 -14.96
C LEU A 831 -65.39 -87.77 -15.10
N ALA A 832 -64.85 -88.54 -14.15
CA ALA A 832 -64.90 -90.00 -14.19
C ALA A 832 -66.31 -90.58 -13.94
N THR A 833 -67.17 -89.89 -13.17
CA THR A 833 -68.48 -90.43 -12.74
C THR A 833 -69.66 -89.87 -13.53
N GLN A 834 -69.62 -88.60 -13.92
CA GLN A 834 -70.77 -87.87 -14.49
C GLN A 834 -70.47 -87.25 -15.87
N GLY A 835 -69.21 -87.27 -16.32
CA GLY A 835 -68.79 -86.77 -17.63
C GLY A 835 -68.64 -85.25 -17.74
N LEU A 836 -68.47 -84.77 -18.97
CA LEU A 836 -68.08 -83.38 -19.30
C LEU A 836 -69.12 -82.34 -18.88
N LYS A 837 -70.41 -82.58 -19.13
CA LYS A 837 -71.48 -81.62 -18.83
C LYS A 837 -71.55 -81.30 -17.33
N ALA A 838 -71.43 -82.33 -16.48
CA ALA A 838 -71.40 -82.15 -15.03
C ALA A 838 -70.14 -81.43 -14.54
N PHE A 839 -68.98 -81.68 -15.18
CA PHE A 839 -67.74 -80.98 -14.86
C PHE A 839 -67.82 -79.47 -15.15
N ILE A 840 -68.41 -79.09 -16.29
CA ILE A 840 -68.60 -77.68 -16.65
C ILE A 840 -69.63 -77.02 -15.74
N GLY A 841 -70.77 -77.68 -15.51
CA GLY A 841 -71.77 -77.21 -14.55
C GLY A 841 -71.19 -77.01 -13.14
N ALA A 842 -70.27 -77.87 -12.69
CA ALA A 842 -69.60 -77.73 -11.40
C ALA A 842 -68.67 -76.50 -11.31
N MET A 843 -68.07 -76.06 -12.42
CA MET A 843 -67.25 -74.84 -12.48
C MET A 843 -68.11 -73.58 -12.59
N VAL A 844 -69.07 -73.56 -13.53
CA VAL A 844 -69.92 -72.38 -13.81
C VAL A 844 -70.88 -72.08 -12.65
N ASN A 845 -71.34 -73.11 -11.93
CA ASN A 845 -72.17 -72.94 -10.72
C ASN A 845 -71.35 -72.85 -9.43
N SER A 846 -70.02 -72.74 -9.50
CA SER A 846 -69.18 -72.55 -8.32
C SER A 846 -69.36 -71.14 -7.73
N MET A 847 -69.20 -71.02 -6.41
CA MET A 847 -69.23 -69.71 -5.75
C MET A 847 -68.15 -68.76 -6.30
N GLU A 848 -67.01 -69.31 -6.74
CA GLU A 848 -65.92 -68.53 -7.34
C GLU A 848 -66.37 -67.88 -8.66
N TYR A 849 -67.01 -68.65 -9.55
CA TYR A 849 -67.52 -68.13 -10.82
C TYR A 849 -68.53 -67.01 -10.59
N LEU A 850 -69.47 -67.23 -9.66
CA LEU A 850 -70.50 -66.24 -9.33
C LEU A 850 -69.92 -64.95 -8.73
N GLN A 851 -68.91 -65.04 -7.85
CA GLN A 851 -68.29 -63.85 -7.25
C GLN A 851 -67.49 -63.01 -8.25
N LEU A 852 -66.90 -63.64 -9.27
CA LEU A 852 -65.98 -62.97 -10.19
C LEU A 852 -66.63 -62.53 -11.49
N PHE A 853 -67.48 -63.37 -12.06
CA PHE A 853 -68.10 -63.12 -13.36
C PHE A 853 -69.61 -62.83 -13.24
N GLY A 854 -70.27 -63.36 -12.21
CA GLY A 854 -71.72 -63.26 -12.06
C GLY A 854 -72.45 -63.95 -13.23
N GLU A 855 -73.59 -63.40 -13.64
CA GLU A 855 -74.41 -63.95 -14.74
C GLU A 855 -74.17 -63.27 -16.10
N ASP A 856 -73.53 -62.10 -16.09
CA ASP A 856 -73.47 -61.18 -17.23
C ASP A 856 -72.06 -61.04 -17.86
N THR A 857 -71.01 -61.58 -17.22
CA THR A 857 -69.62 -61.33 -17.62
C THR A 857 -69.01 -62.56 -18.27
N VAL A 858 -68.33 -62.35 -19.40
CA VAL A 858 -67.51 -63.40 -20.03
C VAL A 858 -66.24 -63.61 -19.19
N PRO A 859 -65.85 -64.87 -18.89
CA PRO A 859 -64.59 -65.17 -18.24
C PRO A 859 -63.42 -64.54 -18.97
N TYR A 860 -62.42 -64.10 -18.20
CA TYR A 860 -61.22 -63.45 -18.74
C TYR A 860 -59.98 -63.94 -17.98
N ARG A 861 -58.80 -63.74 -18.57
CA ARG A 861 -57.52 -64.09 -17.93
C ARG A 861 -57.36 -63.35 -16.62
N ARG A 862 -57.14 -64.08 -15.52
CA ARG A 862 -56.86 -63.52 -14.21
C ARG A 862 -55.37 -63.62 -13.87
N PHE A 863 -54.90 -62.72 -13.01
CA PHE A 863 -53.55 -62.72 -12.45
C PHE A 863 -53.62 -63.01 -10.93
N PRO A 864 -53.82 -64.27 -10.52
CA PRO A 864 -54.03 -64.62 -9.11
C PRO A 864 -52.75 -64.44 -8.29
N THR A 865 -52.84 -63.85 -7.09
CA THR A 865 -51.66 -63.55 -6.25
C THR A 865 -51.51 -64.49 -5.05
N LEU A 866 -52.62 -64.86 -4.40
CA LEU A 866 -52.61 -65.48 -3.07
C LEU A 866 -52.25 -66.98 -3.07
N PRO A 867 -52.73 -67.83 -4.01
CA PRO A 867 -52.36 -69.25 -4.01
C PRO A 867 -50.92 -69.45 -4.52
N ALA A 868 -50.12 -70.23 -3.79
CA ALA A 868 -48.66 -70.30 -3.89
C ALA A 868 -48.07 -70.48 -5.30
N ALA A 869 -48.66 -71.34 -6.14
CA ALA A 869 -48.16 -71.61 -7.50
C ALA A 869 -49.10 -71.09 -8.60
N ASN A 870 -50.18 -70.39 -8.25
CA ASN A 870 -51.22 -70.10 -9.22
C ASN A 870 -50.82 -68.98 -10.19
N PHE A 871 -50.08 -67.95 -9.73
CA PHE A 871 -49.54 -66.93 -10.62
C PHE A 871 -48.64 -67.52 -11.73
N PRO A 872 -47.52 -68.24 -11.41
CA PRO A 872 -46.64 -68.78 -12.44
C PRO A 872 -47.30 -69.86 -13.29
N ASN A 873 -48.21 -70.67 -12.73
CA ASN A 873 -48.93 -71.69 -13.51
C ASN A 873 -49.91 -71.05 -14.49
N THR A 874 -50.63 -70.01 -14.07
CA THR A 874 -51.55 -69.28 -14.95
C THR A 874 -50.77 -68.51 -16.04
N GLU A 875 -49.62 -67.91 -15.71
CA GLU A 875 -48.73 -67.31 -16.71
C GLU A 875 -48.30 -68.34 -17.77
N ARG A 876 -47.82 -69.52 -17.35
CA ARG A 876 -47.46 -70.59 -18.28
C ARG A 876 -48.64 -71.02 -19.15
N LEU A 877 -49.84 -71.11 -18.59
CA LEU A 877 -51.04 -71.52 -19.29
C LEU A 877 -51.50 -70.58 -20.40
N TYR A 878 -51.46 -69.28 -20.14
CA TYR A 878 -51.91 -68.27 -21.10
C TYR A 878 -50.82 -67.86 -22.08
N ASN A 879 -49.54 -68.06 -21.74
CA ASN A 879 -48.43 -67.85 -22.68
C ASN A 879 -48.22 -69.05 -23.62
N LYS A 880 -48.81 -70.22 -23.33
CA LYS A 880 -48.89 -71.35 -24.26
C LYS A 880 -50.03 -71.14 -25.26
N LEU A 881 -49.71 -71.20 -26.55
CA LEU A 881 -50.69 -71.13 -27.64
C LEU A 881 -51.46 -72.45 -27.80
N THR A 882 -52.66 -72.38 -28.38
CA THR A 882 -53.51 -73.54 -28.66
C THR A 882 -52.74 -74.57 -29.50
N LYS A 883 -52.68 -75.83 -29.03
CA LYS A 883 -51.95 -76.94 -29.68
C LYS A 883 -50.44 -76.72 -29.87
N GLN A 884 -49.80 -75.82 -29.09
CA GLN A 884 -48.34 -75.61 -29.12
C GLN A 884 -47.55 -76.86 -28.70
N ASP A 885 -47.99 -77.54 -27.63
CA ASP A 885 -47.44 -78.81 -27.15
C ASP A 885 -48.53 -79.64 -26.44
N SER A 886 -48.27 -80.93 -26.21
CA SER A 886 -49.15 -81.84 -25.47
C SER A 886 -48.79 -81.95 -23.98
N GLU A 887 -47.89 -81.09 -23.48
CA GLU A 887 -47.38 -81.15 -22.11
C GLU A 887 -48.42 -80.60 -21.12
N LEU A 888 -48.56 -81.26 -19.97
CA LEU A 888 -49.37 -80.79 -18.85
C LEU A 888 -48.62 -79.68 -18.10
N VAL A 889 -49.24 -78.51 -17.95
CA VAL A 889 -48.66 -77.43 -17.13
C VAL A 889 -48.80 -77.77 -15.65
N VAL A 890 -49.92 -78.40 -15.27
CA VAL A 890 -50.18 -78.85 -13.90
C VAL A 890 -50.62 -80.32 -13.90
N PRO A 891 -49.68 -81.29 -13.97
CA PRO A 891 -50.03 -82.71 -13.94
C PRO A 891 -50.54 -83.15 -12.55
N SER A 892 -49.87 -82.71 -11.49
CA SER A 892 -50.26 -82.84 -10.09
C SER A 892 -49.37 -81.93 -9.25
N PHE A 893 -49.77 -81.67 -8.00
CA PHE A 893 -48.89 -81.03 -7.03
C PHE A 893 -48.05 -82.09 -6.32
N LYS A 894 -46.77 -81.78 -6.08
CA LYS A 894 -45.89 -82.67 -5.31
C LYS A 894 -46.51 -82.97 -3.94
N PRO A 895 -46.49 -84.25 -3.49
CA PRO A 895 -47.06 -84.61 -2.20
C PRO A 895 -46.34 -83.85 -1.09
N VAL A 896 -47.12 -83.15 -0.27
CA VAL A 896 -46.60 -82.47 0.93
C VAL A 896 -46.49 -83.52 2.02
N VAL A 897 -45.27 -83.76 2.51
CA VAL A 897 -45.04 -84.60 3.69
C VAL A 897 -45.78 -83.95 4.86
N LYS A 898 -46.68 -84.68 5.54
CA LYS A 898 -47.21 -84.25 6.84
C LYS A 898 -46.04 -84.20 7.81
N VAL A 899 -45.45 -83.02 8.00
CA VAL A 899 -44.60 -82.74 9.16
C VAL A 899 -45.55 -82.70 10.35
N GLY A 900 -45.33 -83.59 11.33
CA GLY A 900 -46.30 -83.97 12.35
C GLY A 900 -46.94 -82.82 13.14
N GLY A 901 -48.23 -82.99 13.36
CA GLY A 901 -48.89 -82.82 14.65
C GLY A 901 -49.53 -84.16 15.00
#